data_AF-A0A1K1M5E3-F1
#
_entry.id   AF-A0A1K1M5E3-F1
#
_cell.length_a   1.000
_cell.length_b   1.000
_cell.length_c   1.000
_cell.angle_alpha   90.00
_cell.angle_beta   90.00
_cell.angle_gamma   90.00
#
_symmetry.space_group_name_H-M   'P 1'
#
loop_
_entity.id
_entity.type
_entity.pdbx_description
1 polymer ?
#
loop_
_entity_poly.entity_id
_entity_poly.type
_entity_poly.pdbx_seq_one_letter_code
_entity_poly.pdbx_strand_id
1 'polypeptide(L)'
;MWLLKGTYCIFTVLITNMNTLLDVDPKHNIIIKGAKLHNLKNIDVVIPRNKLVVITGLSGSGKSSLAFDTLYAEGQRRYVESLSSYARQFLGKLDKPKVDYIKGIAPAIAIEQKVNSTNPRSTVGTTTEIYDYLKLLYARIGKTISPVSGKQVKKHTVTDVINFIKEYNDNTKLLLLAPINVPEDREPLKALEMFSKQGYARIKYKGKVIRIDDSITEIDRKFDLVVDRIITKDDEDFYNRLANAVDTTFFEGQGDCIIEELETGKQTPFSNKFELDGIKFVEPNVHLFSFNNPFGACPTCEGYGEVIGIDQDLVVPNTALSVYEGALFPWKGERMGKYKDDFVAAAYKFDFPVHKPWFELTDEQKQLVWDGNKHFTGLHKFFAMLEDKSYKIQNRVMLSRYRGKTKCTTCKGKRLRPETDYVKINDKCISELVELPIELLTNFFETFSLNKYDEQIAKRLLVEITTRLSFLNKVGLSYLTLNRKSNTLSGGESQRINLATSLGSSLVGSMYILDEPSIGLHPKDTENLIDVLKSLRDLGNTVIVVEHDEDIMNAADQVIDIGPEAGTHGGEVVANGTMADILKSSSLTASYLNGTKQIEVPKKRRNFTEFIRIIGARENNLKNIDVTFPLGILTVITGVSGSGKSTLVKKLLYPIVLKEIGGYGEKAGQFTSVEGSFKSIKNVEFVDQNPIGRSSRSNPVTYIKAYDDIRALFAAQKLSKLRAYQAKHFSFNVDGGRCEKCKGEGEITVEMQFMADVHLECDACNGKRFKKEVLEVKFQDANIDDILTMTIDDAIAFFEEHQQTKIMNKLKPLQDVGLGYVTLGQSSSTLSGGEAQRIKLASFLIKGKTTNKSLFIFDEPTTGLHFHDIKKLLKSFNALLAKGHSVIVIEHNIDLIKCADFIIDLGPEGGSKGGELIAEGTPEQIAENKKSFTAKYLREKL
;
A
#
# COMPACT_ATOMS: atom_id res chain seq x y z
N MET A 1 77.26 -3.26 -2.76
CA MET A 1 77.04 -4.30 -3.79
C MET A 1 75.69 -4.93 -3.48
N TRP A 2 74.59 -4.27 -3.83
CA TRP A 2 73.79 -4.46 -5.05
C TRP A 2 73.01 -5.80 -5.09
N LEU A 3 71.68 -5.65 -5.08
CA LEU A 3 70.61 -6.47 -5.68
C LEU A 3 70.18 -7.80 -5.04
N LEU A 4 68.93 -7.96 -4.58
CA LEU A 4 67.61 -8.04 -5.27
C LEU A 4 67.20 -9.50 -5.49
N LYS A 5 66.13 -9.94 -4.82
CA LYS A 5 65.00 -10.68 -5.40
C LYS A 5 63.91 -10.87 -4.34
N GLY A 6 62.87 -10.04 -4.42
CA GLY A 6 61.55 -10.37 -3.90
C GLY A 6 60.79 -11.20 -4.94
N THR A 7 59.96 -12.13 -4.50
CA THR A 7 58.90 -12.73 -5.32
C THR A 7 57.82 -13.34 -4.42
N TYR A 8 56.63 -12.73 -4.46
CA TYR A 8 55.29 -13.29 -4.25
C TYR A 8 55.10 -14.46 -3.27
N CYS A 9 54.61 -14.14 -2.07
CA CYS A 9 53.94 -15.11 -1.20
C CYS A 9 52.51 -15.33 -1.72
N ILE A 10 52.32 -16.37 -2.53
CA ILE A 10 50.99 -16.88 -2.88
C ILE A 10 50.44 -17.56 -1.62
N PHE A 11 49.49 -16.90 -0.95
CA PHE A 11 48.69 -17.52 0.10
C PHE A 11 47.70 -18.48 -0.56
N THR A 12 48.11 -19.74 -0.71
CA THR A 12 47.19 -20.85 -0.98
C THR A 12 46.49 -21.20 0.32
N VAL A 13 45.28 -20.66 0.53
CA VAL A 13 44.39 -21.14 1.58
C VAL A 13 43.96 -22.56 1.21
N LEU A 14 44.22 -23.50 2.12
CA LEU A 14 43.77 -24.89 2.07
C LEU A 14 42.22 -24.94 2.01
N ILE A 15 41.68 -25.11 0.80
CA ILE A 15 40.31 -25.55 0.57
C ILE A 15 40.34 -27.08 0.54
N THR A 16 39.97 -27.71 1.64
CA THR A 16 39.70 -29.15 1.69
C THR A 16 38.40 -29.48 0.94
N ASN A 17 38.51 -30.33 -0.09
CA ASN A 17 37.46 -31.06 -0.84
C ASN A 17 36.32 -30.24 -1.48
N MET A 18 36.54 -29.76 -2.72
CA MET A 18 35.45 -29.43 -3.63
C MET A 18 35.05 -30.65 -4.47
N ASN A 19 33.82 -31.14 -4.27
CA ASN A 19 33.07 -31.79 -5.35
C ASN A 19 33.00 -30.81 -6.53
N THR A 20 33.18 -31.28 -7.76
CA THR A 20 33.07 -30.37 -8.91
C THR A 20 31.61 -29.93 -9.07
N LEU A 21 31.36 -28.72 -9.60
CA LEU A 21 30.01 -28.22 -9.92
C LEU A 21 29.19 -29.20 -10.82
N LEU A 22 29.87 -30.12 -11.51
CA LEU A 22 29.27 -31.17 -12.33
C LEU A 22 28.64 -32.30 -11.51
N ASP A 23 29.10 -32.51 -10.28
CA ASP A 23 28.63 -33.58 -9.38
C ASP A 23 27.38 -33.18 -8.58
N VAL A 24 26.96 -31.91 -8.69
CA VAL A 24 25.79 -31.37 -7.98
C VAL A 24 24.52 -31.67 -8.78
N ASP A 25 23.55 -32.34 -8.15
CA ASP A 25 22.28 -32.68 -8.79
C ASP A 25 21.39 -31.43 -9.00
N PRO A 26 21.04 -31.08 -10.26
CA PRO A 26 20.15 -29.96 -10.56
C PRO A 26 18.69 -30.20 -10.15
N LYS A 27 18.30 -31.42 -9.77
CA LYS A 27 16.97 -31.68 -9.20
C LYS A 27 16.82 -31.08 -7.80
N HIS A 28 17.90 -31.10 -7.02
CA HIS A 28 17.92 -30.63 -5.64
C HIS A 28 18.56 -29.24 -5.50
N ASN A 29 19.22 -28.73 -6.54
CA ASN A 29 19.93 -27.45 -6.50
C ASN A 29 19.69 -26.62 -7.77
N ILE A 30 19.68 -25.31 -7.60
CA ILE A 30 19.82 -24.33 -8.68
C ILE A 30 21.30 -24.07 -8.84
N ILE A 31 21.83 -24.34 -10.03
CA ILE A 31 23.27 -24.25 -10.34
C ILE A 31 23.46 -23.12 -11.33
N ILE A 32 24.21 -22.10 -10.91
CA ILE A 32 24.57 -20.93 -11.71
C ILE A 32 26.04 -21.07 -12.06
N LYS A 33 26.36 -21.02 -13.36
CA LYS A 33 27.73 -21.02 -13.87
C LYS A 33 27.99 -19.72 -14.61
N GLY A 34 29.08 -19.05 -14.23
CA GLY A 34 29.65 -17.92 -14.94
C GLY A 34 28.75 -16.70 -15.05
N ALA A 35 28.15 -16.25 -13.94
CA ALA A 35 27.36 -15.02 -13.93
C ALA A 35 28.25 -13.77 -14.05
N LYS A 36 27.98 -12.94 -15.07
CA LYS A 36 28.77 -11.78 -15.51
C LYS A 36 27.94 -10.50 -15.64
N LEU A 37 26.72 -10.50 -15.12
CA LEU A 37 25.83 -9.35 -15.24
C LEU A 37 26.30 -8.21 -14.32
N HIS A 38 26.24 -6.97 -14.80
CA HIS A 38 26.77 -5.80 -14.11
C HIS A 38 28.23 -5.96 -13.65
N ASN A 39 28.49 -5.95 -12.35
CA ASN A 39 29.82 -6.06 -11.77
C ASN A 39 30.20 -7.50 -11.37
N LEU A 40 29.34 -8.50 -11.59
CA LEU A 40 29.62 -9.91 -11.25
C LEU A 40 30.84 -10.44 -12.01
N LYS A 41 31.77 -11.06 -11.29
CA LYS A 41 33.08 -11.49 -11.80
C LYS A 41 33.09 -12.94 -12.26
N ASN A 42 32.18 -13.32 -13.15
CA ASN A 42 32.07 -14.68 -13.67
C ASN A 42 31.86 -15.72 -12.53
N ILE A 43 30.93 -15.42 -11.63
CA ILE A 43 30.75 -16.21 -10.41
C ILE A 43 29.97 -17.49 -10.66
N ASP A 44 30.32 -18.52 -9.89
CA ASP A 44 29.61 -19.80 -9.83
C ASP A 44 28.96 -19.95 -8.46
N VAL A 45 27.68 -20.29 -8.44
CA VAL A 45 26.89 -20.38 -7.21
C VAL A 45 25.96 -21.58 -7.27
N VAL A 46 25.86 -22.30 -6.16
CA VAL A 46 24.90 -23.38 -5.96
C VAL A 46 23.92 -22.96 -4.87
N ILE A 47 22.63 -22.97 -5.20
CA ILE A 47 21.54 -22.62 -4.30
C ILE A 47 20.66 -23.86 -4.11
N PRO A 48 20.51 -24.39 -2.88
CA PRO A 48 19.69 -25.56 -2.61
C PRO A 48 18.22 -25.22 -2.78
N ARG A 49 17.47 -26.14 -3.38
CA ARG A 49 16.03 -25.99 -3.55
C ARG A 49 15.31 -26.28 -2.23
N ASN A 50 14.15 -25.66 -2.07
CA ASN A 50 13.27 -25.82 -0.90
C ASN A 50 13.94 -25.37 0.41
N LYS A 51 14.82 -24.39 0.31
CA LYS A 51 15.57 -23.79 1.42
C LYS A 51 15.37 -22.28 1.48
N LEU A 52 15.57 -21.73 2.67
CA LEU A 52 15.66 -20.29 2.90
C LEU A 52 17.12 -19.86 2.72
N VAL A 53 17.40 -19.14 1.64
CA VAL A 53 18.75 -18.71 1.26
C VAL A 53 18.82 -17.19 1.36
N VAL A 54 19.80 -16.67 2.09
CA VAL A 54 20.03 -15.23 2.24
C VAL A 54 21.24 -14.82 1.43
N ILE A 55 21.09 -13.80 0.59
CA ILE A 55 22.19 -13.15 -0.14
C ILE A 55 22.51 -11.85 0.59
N THR A 56 23.72 -11.73 1.11
CA THR A 56 24.19 -10.57 1.88
C THR A 56 25.46 -9.95 1.27
N GLY A 57 25.97 -8.88 1.88
CA GLY A 57 27.16 -8.14 1.44
C GLY A 57 26.93 -6.63 1.29
N LEU A 58 27.96 -5.87 0.93
CA LEU A 58 27.90 -4.40 0.89
C LEU A 58 26.86 -3.84 -0.10
N SER A 59 26.39 -2.61 0.14
CA SER A 59 25.56 -1.89 -0.84
C SER A 59 26.34 -1.72 -2.15
N GLY A 60 25.78 -2.19 -3.27
CA GLY A 60 26.48 -2.22 -4.56
C GLY A 60 27.47 -3.38 -4.78
N SER A 61 27.49 -4.41 -3.92
CA SER A 61 28.40 -5.56 -4.10
C SER A 61 28.00 -6.51 -5.24
N GLY A 62 26.75 -6.47 -5.71
CA GLY A 62 26.22 -7.34 -6.78
C GLY A 62 25.09 -8.28 -6.36
N LYS A 63 24.55 -8.13 -5.13
CA LYS A 63 23.45 -8.95 -4.59
C LYS A 63 22.21 -8.94 -5.49
N SER A 64 21.69 -7.75 -5.80
CA SER A 64 20.50 -7.58 -6.64
C SER A 64 20.76 -8.03 -8.08
N SER A 65 21.99 -7.88 -8.57
CA SER A 65 22.39 -8.39 -9.89
C SER A 65 22.35 -9.91 -9.99
N LEU A 66 22.67 -10.61 -8.90
CA LEU A 66 22.52 -12.07 -8.83
C LEU A 66 21.06 -12.48 -8.59
N ALA A 67 20.37 -11.84 -7.66
CA ALA A 67 19.01 -12.22 -7.25
C ALA A 67 17.96 -11.82 -8.30
N PHE A 68 17.87 -10.55 -8.65
CA PHE A 68 16.81 -10.02 -9.51
C PHE A 68 17.20 -10.09 -10.99
N ASP A 69 18.33 -9.49 -11.34
CA ASP A 69 18.70 -9.31 -12.74
C ASP A 69 19.19 -10.63 -13.40
N THR A 70 19.57 -11.62 -12.60
CA THR A 70 19.98 -12.95 -13.07
C THR A 70 18.93 -14.03 -12.76
N LEU A 71 18.67 -14.34 -11.49
CA LEU A 71 17.79 -15.46 -11.11
C LEU A 71 16.32 -15.20 -11.41
N TYR A 72 15.77 -14.07 -10.94
CA TYR A 72 14.38 -13.72 -11.21
C TYR A 72 14.14 -13.55 -12.72
N ALA A 73 15.01 -12.78 -13.39
CA ALA A 73 14.91 -12.55 -14.83
C ALA A 73 14.90 -13.87 -15.63
N GLU A 74 15.81 -14.82 -15.35
CA GLU A 74 15.78 -16.11 -16.04
C GLU A 74 14.59 -16.98 -15.67
N GLY A 75 14.20 -17.03 -14.39
CA GLY A 75 13.08 -17.84 -13.93
C GLY A 75 11.75 -17.37 -14.52
N GLN A 76 11.55 -16.05 -14.57
CA GLN A 76 10.40 -15.42 -15.21
C GLN A 76 10.43 -15.62 -16.72
N ARG A 77 11.56 -15.33 -17.39
CA ARG A 77 11.69 -15.47 -18.86
C ARG A 77 11.36 -16.89 -19.31
N ARG A 78 11.96 -17.92 -18.70
CA ARG A 78 11.72 -19.32 -19.07
C ARG A 78 10.27 -19.74 -18.87
N TYR A 79 9.63 -19.26 -17.81
CA TYR A 79 8.22 -19.53 -17.56
C TYR A 79 7.34 -18.86 -18.62
N VAL A 80 7.54 -17.57 -18.90
CA VAL A 80 6.69 -16.83 -19.85
C VAL A 80 6.92 -17.31 -21.30
N GLU A 81 8.13 -17.69 -21.68
CA GLU A 81 8.43 -18.31 -22.99
C GLU A 81 7.67 -19.64 -23.23
N SER A 82 7.15 -20.25 -22.17
CA SER A 82 6.33 -21.46 -22.24
C SER A 82 4.83 -21.16 -22.41
N LEU A 83 4.37 -19.92 -22.15
CA LEU A 83 2.94 -19.58 -22.14
C LEU A 83 2.32 -19.50 -23.55
N SER A 84 3.03 -18.92 -24.53
CA SER A 84 2.54 -18.82 -25.90
C SER A 84 3.67 -18.63 -26.91
N SER A 85 3.41 -19.00 -28.17
CA SER A 85 4.30 -18.73 -29.30
C SER A 85 4.49 -17.22 -29.52
N TYR A 86 3.45 -16.42 -29.29
CA TYR A 86 3.51 -14.96 -29.34
C TYR A 86 4.49 -14.41 -28.30
N ALA A 87 4.32 -14.77 -27.02
CA ALA A 87 5.21 -14.31 -25.95
C ALA A 87 6.68 -14.67 -26.24
N ARG A 88 6.93 -15.88 -26.76
CA ARG A 88 8.27 -16.34 -27.15
C ARG A 88 8.92 -15.48 -28.25
N GLN A 89 8.16 -15.01 -29.23
CA GLN A 89 8.70 -14.13 -30.29
C GLN A 89 9.15 -12.77 -29.75
N PHE A 90 8.45 -12.23 -28.76
CA PHE A 90 8.80 -10.95 -28.13
C PHE A 90 9.94 -11.11 -27.12
N LEU A 91 9.86 -12.12 -26.25
CA LEU A 91 10.89 -12.38 -25.25
C LEU A 91 12.22 -12.81 -25.85
N GLY A 92 12.22 -13.44 -27.02
CA GLY A 92 13.44 -13.76 -27.75
C GLY A 92 14.25 -12.54 -28.19
N LYS A 93 13.67 -11.33 -28.17
CA LYS A 93 14.37 -10.06 -28.43
C LYS A 93 14.96 -9.42 -27.18
N LEU A 94 14.64 -9.93 -25.98
CA LEU A 94 15.26 -9.47 -24.75
C LEU A 94 16.70 -9.97 -24.66
N ASP A 95 17.57 -9.13 -24.12
CA ASP A 95 18.90 -9.58 -23.75
C ASP A 95 18.80 -10.66 -22.67
N LYS A 96 19.35 -11.83 -22.97
CA LYS A 96 19.47 -12.90 -21.98
C LYS A 96 20.46 -12.44 -20.91
N PRO A 97 20.19 -12.73 -19.62
CA PRO A 97 21.18 -12.52 -18.57
C PRO A 97 22.53 -13.12 -18.96
N LYS A 98 23.61 -12.39 -18.66
CA LYS A 98 24.98 -12.78 -19.02
C LYS A 98 25.46 -13.90 -18.09
N VAL A 99 25.04 -15.13 -18.37
CA VAL A 99 25.40 -16.36 -17.66
C VAL A 99 25.81 -17.43 -18.65
N ASP A 100 26.76 -18.29 -18.28
CA ASP A 100 27.16 -19.41 -19.13
C ASP A 100 26.04 -20.47 -19.16
N TYR A 101 25.52 -20.86 -17.98
CA TYR A 101 24.25 -21.60 -17.87
C TYR A 101 23.63 -21.49 -16.47
N ILE A 102 22.32 -21.74 -16.41
CA ILE A 102 21.58 -21.98 -15.16
C ILE A 102 20.76 -23.28 -15.30
N LYS A 103 20.98 -24.22 -14.38
CA LYS A 103 20.24 -25.50 -14.27
C LYS A 103 19.42 -25.54 -12.98
N GLY A 104 18.31 -26.27 -12.98
CA GLY A 104 17.46 -26.45 -11.80
C GLY A 104 16.57 -25.25 -11.42
N ILE A 105 16.53 -24.20 -12.26
CA ILE A 105 15.75 -22.98 -12.00
C ILE A 105 14.23 -23.26 -12.01
N ALA A 106 13.51 -22.68 -11.06
CA ALA A 106 12.06 -22.73 -10.94
C ALA A 106 11.41 -21.42 -11.45
N PRO A 107 10.09 -21.43 -11.75
CA PRO A 107 9.34 -20.20 -11.98
C PRO A 107 9.56 -19.22 -10.83
N ALA A 108 9.92 -17.98 -11.17
CA ALA A 108 10.35 -16.98 -10.19
C ALA A 108 9.26 -15.94 -9.92
N ILE A 109 9.11 -15.56 -8.67
CA ILE A 109 8.22 -14.49 -8.21
C ILE A 109 9.08 -13.50 -7.40
N ALA A 110 9.15 -12.26 -7.87
CA ALA A 110 9.84 -11.18 -7.17
C ALA A 110 8.88 -10.41 -6.26
N ILE A 111 9.31 -10.14 -5.04
CA ILE A 111 8.63 -9.26 -4.08
C ILE A 111 9.55 -8.07 -3.78
N GLU A 112 9.45 -7.06 -4.65
CA GLU A 112 10.25 -5.83 -4.59
C GLU A 112 9.55 -4.70 -3.81
N GLN A 113 10.32 -3.67 -3.46
CA GLN A 113 9.84 -2.44 -2.81
C GLN A 113 9.22 -1.40 -3.76
N LYS A 114 8.67 -1.83 -4.90
CA LYS A 114 7.99 -0.90 -5.80
C LYS A 114 6.58 -0.64 -5.29
N VAL A 115 6.25 0.63 -5.12
CA VAL A 115 4.87 1.04 -4.80
C VAL A 115 3.99 0.65 -5.98
N ASN A 116 3.26 -0.46 -5.83
CA ASN A 116 2.39 -0.97 -6.87
C ASN A 116 1.12 -0.13 -7.00
N SER A 117 0.79 0.21 -8.25
CA SER A 117 -0.50 0.68 -8.76
C SER A 117 -1.06 2.00 -8.19
N THR A 118 -1.15 2.99 -9.07
CA THR A 118 -1.85 4.28 -8.90
C THR A 118 -3.37 4.16 -8.92
N ASN A 119 -3.95 2.95 -9.06
CA ASN A 119 -5.38 2.80 -9.27
C ASN A 119 -6.17 3.18 -8.01
N PRO A 120 -6.96 4.27 -8.03
CA PRO A 120 -7.68 4.77 -6.86
C PRO A 120 -8.80 3.84 -6.36
N ARG A 121 -9.19 2.83 -7.16
CA ARG A 121 -10.19 1.83 -6.76
C ARG A 121 -9.59 0.63 -6.02
N SER A 122 -8.29 0.39 -6.11
CA SER A 122 -7.65 -0.75 -5.43
C SER A 122 -7.60 -0.53 -3.92
N THR A 123 -7.89 -1.58 -3.15
CA THR A 123 -7.79 -1.63 -1.70
C THR A 123 -6.92 -2.77 -1.21
N VAL A 124 -6.59 -2.76 0.08
CA VAL A 124 -5.98 -3.91 0.78
C VAL A 124 -6.82 -5.17 0.54
N GLY A 125 -8.15 -5.09 0.68
CA GLY A 125 -9.05 -6.22 0.47
C GLY A 125 -9.05 -6.78 -0.96
N THR A 126 -8.91 -5.94 -1.99
CA THR A 126 -8.83 -6.43 -3.38
C THR A 126 -7.44 -6.99 -3.71
N THR A 127 -6.37 -6.36 -3.19
CA THR A 127 -4.99 -6.81 -3.45
C THR A 127 -4.66 -8.14 -2.77
N THR A 128 -5.34 -8.43 -1.67
CA THR A 128 -5.21 -9.69 -0.90
C THR A 128 -6.22 -10.76 -1.30
N GLU A 129 -7.12 -10.44 -2.24
CA GLU A 129 -8.27 -11.26 -2.66
C GLU A 129 -9.28 -11.59 -1.54
N ILE A 130 -9.04 -11.14 -0.30
CA ILE A 130 -9.95 -11.38 0.85
C ILE A 130 -11.33 -10.82 0.53
N TYR A 131 -11.40 -9.66 -0.14
CA TYR A 131 -12.67 -9.06 -0.55
C TYR A 131 -13.42 -9.93 -1.55
N ASP A 132 -12.74 -10.68 -2.42
CA ASP A 132 -13.39 -11.59 -3.36
C ASP A 132 -14.05 -12.77 -2.65
N TYR A 133 -13.39 -13.33 -1.65
CA TYR A 133 -13.98 -14.35 -0.79
C TYR A 133 -15.14 -13.80 0.04
N LEU A 134 -15.05 -12.57 0.56
CA LEU A 134 -16.15 -11.93 1.28
C LEU A 134 -17.38 -11.74 0.38
N LYS A 135 -17.21 -11.28 -0.87
CA LYS A 135 -18.33 -11.17 -1.82
C LYS A 135 -19.01 -12.52 -2.07
N LEU A 136 -18.21 -13.58 -2.22
CA LEU A 136 -18.73 -14.94 -2.40
C LEU A 136 -19.48 -15.43 -1.16
N LEU A 137 -18.97 -15.14 0.04
CA LEU A 137 -19.61 -15.50 1.30
C LEU A 137 -20.98 -14.81 1.43
N TYR A 138 -21.03 -13.49 1.24
CA TYR A 138 -22.29 -12.71 1.30
C TYR A 138 -23.28 -13.09 0.21
N ALA A 139 -22.81 -13.44 -1.00
CA ALA A 139 -23.68 -13.90 -2.07
C ALA A 139 -24.30 -15.28 -1.79
N ARG A 140 -23.62 -16.15 -1.02
CA ARG A 140 -24.07 -17.53 -0.78
C ARG A 140 -24.92 -17.69 0.48
N ILE A 141 -24.51 -17.09 1.59
CA ILE A 141 -25.16 -17.29 2.91
C ILE A 141 -25.73 -15.98 3.50
N GLY A 142 -25.58 -14.86 2.80
CA GLY A 142 -26.11 -13.57 3.25
C GLY A 142 -27.64 -13.55 3.29
N LYS A 143 -28.20 -13.05 4.39
CA LYS A 143 -29.65 -12.91 4.58
C LYS A 143 -30.04 -11.45 4.45
N THR A 144 -30.96 -11.15 3.54
CA THR A 144 -31.50 -9.79 3.39
C THR A 144 -32.49 -9.50 4.52
N ILE A 145 -32.24 -8.43 5.27
CA ILE A 145 -33.06 -7.97 6.38
C ILE A 145 -33.71 -6.64 5.99
N SER A 146 -35.02 -6.53 6.20
CA SER A 146 -35.75 -5.28 5.93
C SER A 146 -35.31 -4.18 6.91
N PRO A 147 -34.96 -2.97 6.42
CA PRO A 147 -34.63 -1.85 7.28
C PRO A 147 -35.85 -1.28 8.03
N VAL A 148 -37.07 -1.65 7.62
CA VAL A 148 -38.32 -1.15 8.24
C VAL A 148 -38.73 -2.04 9.42
N SER A 149 -38.86 -3.34 9.19
CA SER A 149 -39.35 -4.28 10.21
C SER A 149 -38.25 -5.08 10.93
N GLY A 150 -37.01 -5.09 10.42
CA GLY A 150 -35.93 -5.94 10.93
C GLY A 150 -36.13 -7.43 10.65
N LYS A 151 -37.17 -7.81 9.89
CA LYS A 151 -37.45 -9.21 9.52
C LYS A 151 -36.66 -9.63 8.28
N GLN A 152 -36.38 -10.93 8.19
CA GLN A 152 -35.73 -11.51 7.02
C GLN A 152 -36.67 -11.48 5.81
N VAL A 153 -36.19 -10.93 4.70
CA VAL A 153 -36.86 -10.98 3.40
C VAL A 153 -36.69 -12.38 2.84
N LYS A 154 -37.81 -13.02 2.52
CA LYS A 154 -37.85 -14.37 1.94
C LYS A 154 -38.75 -14.33 0.71
N LYS A 155 -38.42 -15.14 -0.28
CA LYS A 155 -39.34 -15.53 -1.35
C LYS A 155 -39.70 -16.99 -1.15
N HIS A 156 -40.95 -17.33 -1.41
CA HIS A 156 -41.43 -18.70 -1.38
C HIS A 156 -41.22 -19.31 -2.76
N THR A 157 -40.69 -20.52 -2.77
CA THR A 157 -40.61 -21.37 -3.95
C THR A 157 -41.88 -22.23 -4.05
N VAL A 158 -42.12 -22.81 -5.22
CA VAL A 158 -43.18 -23.81 -5.40
C VAL A 158 -43.04 -24.95 -4.39
N THR A 159 -41.81 -25.38 -4.12
CA THR A 159 -41.49 -26.40 -3.13
C THR A 159 -41.90 -26.00 -1.70
N ASP A 160 -41.76 -24.72 -1.32
CA ASP A 160 -42.18 -24.26 0.01
C ASP A 160 -43.69 -24.37 0.22
N VAL A 161 -44.47 -24.04 -0.82
CA VAL A 161 -45.94 -24.17 -0.80
C VAL A 161 -46.33 -25.66 -0.74
N ILE A 162 -45.66 -26.51 -1.51
CA ILE A 162 -45.89 -27.97 -1.48
C ILE A 162 -45.57 -28.53 -0.10
N ASN A 163 -44.43 -28.16 0.49
CA ASN A 163 -44.03 -28.61 1.82
C ASN A 163 -45.03 -28.16 2.89
N PHE A 164 -45.58 -26.95 2.78
CA PHE A 164 -46.66 -26.50 3.66
C PHE A 164 -47.93 -27.34 3.50
N ILE A 165 -48.29 -27.72 2.27
CA ILE A 165 -49.46 -28.57 2.02
C ILE A 165 -49.25 -30.01 2.53
N LYS A 166 -48.01 -30.50 2.55
CA LYS A 166 -47.63 -31.81 3.14
C LYS A 166 -47.85 -31.89 4.65
N GLU A 167 -47.95 -30.76 5.36
CA GLU A 167 -48.22 -30.74 6.79
C GLU A 167 -49.70 -31.05 7.14
N TYR A 168 -50.60 -31.03 6.15
CA TYR A 168 -52.02 -31.34 6.36
C TYR A 168 -52.31 -32.83 6.24
N ASN A 169 -53.25 -33.32 7.06
CA ASN A 169 -53.75 -34.69 6.97
C ASN A 169 -54.41 -34.96 5.60
N ASP A 170 -54.43 -36.22 5.19
CA ASP A 170 -55.15 -36.67 4.00
C ASP A 170 -56.63 -36.27 4.03
N ASN A 171 -57.18 -35.97 2.84
CA ASN A 171 -58.56 -35.53 2.60
C ASN A 171 -58.93 -34.13 3.13
N THR A 172 -57.95 -33.30 3.51
CA THR A 172 -58.18 -31.88 3.79
C THR A 172 -58.50 -31.13 2.49
N LYS A 173 -59.54 -30.29 2.52
CA LYS A 173 -59.97 -29.52 1.35
C LYS A 173 -59.41 -28.11 1.39
N LEU A 174 -58.62 -27.75 0.38
CA LEU A 174 -57.96 -26.44 0.26
C LEU A 174 -58.35 -25.76 -1.06
N LEU A 175 -58.37 -24.43 -1.07
CA LEU A 175 -58.40 -23.62 -2.29
C LEU A 175 -57.02 -23.04 -2.56
N LEU A 176 -56.60 -23.13 -3.82
CA LEU A 176 -55.42 -22.46 -4.32
C LEU A 176 -55.87 -21.20 -5.08
N LEU A 177 -55.52 -20.04 -4.53
CA LEU A 177 -56.05 -18.75 -4.93
C LEU A 177 -54.92 -17.84 -5.44
N ALA A 178 -55.15 -17.18 -6.57
CA ALA A 178 -54.31 -16.11 -7.09
C ALA A 178 -55.01 -14.75 -6.85
N PRO A 179 -54.47 -13.86 -6.01
CA PRO A 179 -55.09 -12.56 -5.76
C PRO A 179 -54.93 -11.65 -6.97
N ILE A 180 -56.04 -11.21 -7.55
CA ILE A 180 -56.07 -10.34 -8.73
C ILE A 180 -56.42 -8.91 -8.33
N ASN A 181 -55.61 -7.96 -8.78
CA ASN A 181 -55.90 -6.53 -8.70
C ASN A 181 -55.89 -5.93 -10.11
N VAL A 182 -57.07 -5.58 -10.61
CA VAL A 182 -57.24 -5.05 -11.97
C VAL A 182 -56.76 -3.59 -12.04
N PRO A 183 -55.81 -3.26 -12.94
CA PRO A 183 -55.32 -1.89 -13.17
C PRO A 183 -56.43 -0.90 -13.54
N GLU A 184 -56.20 0.40 -13.30
CA GLU A 184 -57.24 1.42 -13.52
C GLU A 184 -57.65 1.62 -14.98
N ASP A 185 -56.76 1.29 -15.91
CA ASP A 185 -56.92 1.36 -17.35
C ASP A 185 -57.72 0.19 -17.93
N ARG A 186 -58.11 -0.79 -17.11
CA ARG A 186 -58.87 -1.96 -17.55
C ARG A 186 -60.21 -2.09 -16.82
N GLU A 187 -61.23 -2.45 -17.58
CA GLU A 187 -62.54 -2.79 -17.03
C GLU A 187 -62.50 -4.16 -16.34
N PRO A 188 -62.94 -4.29 -15.07
CA PRO A 188 -62.90 -5.56 -14.33
C PRO A 188 -63.66 -6.71 -15.00
N LEU A 189 -64.79 -6.42 -15.65
CA LEU A 189 -65.58 -7.43 -16.37
C LEU A 189 -64.82 -8.00 -17.57
N LYS A 190 -64.09 -7.16 -18.32
CA LYS A 190 -63.23 -7.63 -19.42
C LYS A 190 -62.07 -8.48 -18.93
N ALA A 191 -61.51 -8.18 -17.76
CA ALA A 191 -60.47 -9.00 -17.14
C ALA A 191 -61.03 -10.41 -16.78
N LEU A 192 -62.24 -10.50 -16.24
CA LEU A 192 -62.92 -11.79 -16.00
C LEU A 192 -63.17 -12.58 -17.28
N GLU A 193 -63.65 -11.93 -18.35
CA GLU A 193 -63.84 -12.59 -19.65
C GLU A 193 -62.54 -13.19 -20.20
N MET A 194 -61.41 -12.50 -19.98
CA MET A 194 -60.09 -13.03 -20.36
C MET A 194 -59.72 -14.28 -19.56
N PHE A 195 -59.95 -14.30 -18.25
CA PHE A 195 -59.71 -15.49 -17.42
C PHE A 195 -60.63 -16.66 -17.81
N SER A 196 -61.90 -16.41 -18.14
CA SER A 196 -62.81 -17.44 -18.68
C SER A 196 -62.29 -18.01 -20.01
N LYS A 197 -61.82 -17.16 -20.94
CA LYS A 197 -61.20 -17.59 -22.20
C LYS A 197 -59.90 -18.39 -22.01
N GLN A 198 -59.17 -18.15 -20.92
CA GLN A 198 -57.99 -18.93 -20.53
C GLN A 198 -58.34 -20.27 -19.87
N GLY A 199 -59.62 -20.54 -19.60
CA GLY A 199 -60.12 -21.81 -19.06
C GLY A 199 -60.38 -21.80 -17.55
N TYR A 200 -60.25 -20.65 -16.87
CA TYR A 200 -60.60 -20.56 -15.45
C TYR A 200 -62.12 -20.54 -15.28
N ALA A 201 -62.65 -21.40 -14.42
CA ALA A 201 -64.09 -21.56 -14.25
C ALA A 201 -64.67 -20.78 -13.06
N ARG A 202 -63.84 -20.34 -12.10
CA ARG A 202 -64.30 -19.83 -10.80
C ARG A 202 -63.43 -18.70 -10.27
N ILE A 203 -64.07 -17.80 -9.52
CA ILE A 203 -63.42 -16.78 -8.70
C ILE A 203 -63.98 -16.84 -7.28
N LYS A 204 -63.23 -16.32 -6.31
CA LYS A 204 -63.72 -16.01 -4.98
C LYS A 204 -63.86 -14.50 -4.86
N TYR A 205 -65.08 -14.05 -4.60
CA TYR A 205 -65.44 -12.64 -4.49
C TYR A 205 -66.34 -12.43 -3.27
N LYS A 206 -66.01 -11.44 -2.42
CA LYS A 206 -66.72 -11.15 -1.16
C LYS A 206 -66.96 -12.40 -0.29
N GLY A 207 -65.98 -13.29 -0.22
CA GLY A 207 -66.03 -14.51 0.58
C GLY A 207 -66.77 -15.71 -0.04
N LYS A 208 -67.39 -15.54 -1.22
CA LYS A 208 -68.12 -16.63 -1.92
C LYS A 208 -67.40 -17.06 -3.18
N VAL A 209 -67.37 -18.36 -3.45
CA VAL A 209 -66.86 -18.92 -4.70
C VAL A 209 -68.00 -18.93 -5.73
N ILE A 210 -67.80 -18.24 -6.85
CA ILE A 210 -68.79 -18.01 -7.92
C ILE A 210 -68.19 -18.51 -9.25
N ARG A 211 -69.01 -19.02 -10.19
CA ARG A 211 -68.50 -19.38 -11.52
C ARG A 211 -68.40 -18.13 -12.38
N ILE A 212 -67.39 -18.06 -13.25
CA ILE A 212 -67.19 -16.88 -14.11
C ILE A 212 -68.32 -16.77 -15.15
N ASP A 213 -68.90 -17.90 -15.57
CA ASP A 213 -70.01 -17.95 -16.53
C ASP A 213 -71.38 -17.63 -15.89
N ASP A 214 -71.46 -17.54 -14.56
CA ASP A 214 -72.64 -16.97 -13.91
C ASP A 214 -72.68 -15.48 -14.28
N SER A 215 -73.85 -14.91 -14.59
CA SER A 215 -73.99 -13.55 -15.12
C SER A 215 -73.62 -12.46 -14.08
N ILE A 216 -72.32 -12.29 -13.85
CA ILE A 216 -71.72 -11.28 -12.98
C ILE A 216 -71.87 -9.92 -13.66
N THR A 217 -72.83 -9.11 -13.20
CA THR A 217 -73.09 -7.78 -13.77
C THR A 217 -72.17 -6.69 -13.19
N GLU A 218 -71.64 -6.90 -11.98
CA GLU A 218 -70.72 -5.96 -11.32
C GLU A 218 -69.67 -6.73 -10.50
N ILE A 219 -68.40 -6.35 -10.63
CA ILE A 219 -67.30 -6.84 -9.79
C ILE A 219 -66.35 -5.70 -9.42
N ASP A 220 -65.86 -5.72 -8.19
CA ASP A 220 -64.80 -4.80 -7.77
C ASP A 220 -63.49 -5.13 -8.49
N ARG A 221 -62.53 -4.19 -8.44
CA ARG A 221 -61.19 -4.38 -9.02
C ARG A 221 -60.35 -5.45 -8.31
N LYS A 222 -60.77 -5.91 -7.12
CA LYS A 222 -60.07 -6.92 -6.31
C LYS A 222 -60.92 -8.17 -6.13
N PHE A 223 -60.37 -9.30 -6.53
CA PHE A 223 -60.97 -10.63 -6.35
C PHE A 223 -59.87 -11.69 -6.39
N ASP A 224 -60.15 -12.90 -5.87
CA ASP A 224 -59.19 -14.01 -5.93
C ASP A 224 -59.60 -14.99 -7.03
N LEU A 225 -58.70 -15.30 -7.95
CA LEU A 225 -58.91 -16.32 -8.98
C LEU A 225 -58.72 -17.72 -8.36
N VAL A 226 -59.67 -18.63 -8.56
CA VAL A 226 -59.56 -20.01 -8.06
C VAL A 226 -58.83 -20.85 -9.10
N VAL A 227 -57.56 -21.14 -8.87
CA VAL A 227 -56.70 -21.87 -9.81
C VAL A 227 -56.89 -23.38 -9.67
N ASP A 228 -56.92 -23.90 -8.44
CA ASP A 228 -57.21 -25.31 -8.18
C ASP A 228 -58.01 -25.51 -6.88
N ARG A 229 -58.69 -26.65 -6.80
CA ARG A 229 -59.34 -27.15 -5.58
C ARG A 229 -58.64 -28.42 -5.18
N ILE A 230 -57.93 -28.35 -4.08
CA ILE A 230 -57.02 -29.39 -3.64
C ILE A 230 -57.73 -30.24 -2.60
N ILE A 231 -57.66 -31.56 -2.79
CA ILE A 231 -57.95 -32.55 -1.73
C ILE A 231 -56.61 -33.21 -1.45
N THR A 232 -56.08 -33.02 -0.25
CA THR A 232 -54.74 -33.49 0.11
C THR A 232 -54.67 -35.02 0.02
N LYS A 233 -53.59 -35.50 -0.58
CA LYS A 233 -53.21 -36.91 -0.70
C LYS A 233 -51.69 -37.00 -0.62
N ASP A 234 -51.18 -38.05 0.00
CA ASP A 234 -49.75 -38.32 0.05
C ASP A 234 -49.29 -39.27 -1.08
N ASP A 235 -49.23 -38.77 -2.32
CA ASP A 235 -48.67 -39.47 -3.48
C ASP A 235 -47.88 -38.54 -4.42
N GLU A 236 -46.90 -39.07 -5.16
CA GLU A 236 -45.98 -38.26 -6.00
C GLU A 236 -46.69 -37.59 -7.18
N ASP A 237 -47.67 -38.25 -7.80
CA ASP A 237 -48.43 -37.72 -8.95
C ASP A 237 -49.25 -36.48 -8.55
N PHE A 238 -49.84 -36.51 -7.34
CA PHE A 238 -50.53 -35.39 -6.74
C PHE A 238 -49.60 -34.19 -6.55
N TYR A 239 -48.41 -34.38 -5.99
CA TYR A 239 -47.46 -33.28 -5.78
C TYR A 239 -46.93 -32.70 -7.09
N ASN A 240 -46.69 -33.52 -8.12
CA ASN A 240 -46.29 -33.05 -9.44
C ASN A 240 -47.39 -32.19 -10.11
N ARG A 241 -48.65 -32.63 -10.03
CA ARG A 241 -49.81 -31.85 -10.51
C ARG A 241 -49.95 -30.53 -9.74
N LEU A 242 -49.83 -30.60 -8.41
CA LEU A 242 -49.93 -29.45 -7.53
C LEU A 242 -48.81 -28.43 -7.77
N ALA A 243 -47.58 -28.88 -8.06
CA ALA A 243 -46.48 -28.00 -8.40
C ALA A 243 -46.81 -27.11 -9.61
N ASN A 244 -47.35 -27.70 -10.68
CA ASN A 244 -47.78 -26.95 -11.87
C ASN A 244 -48.91 -25.95 -11.54
N ALA A 245 -49.86 -26.34 -10.69
CA ALA A 245 -50.95 -25.47 -10.28
C ALA A 245 -50.45 -24.29 -9.42
N VAL A 246 -49.52 -24.54 -8.50
CA VAL A 246 -48.90 -23.49 -7.67
C VAL A 246 -48.08 -22.54 -8.54
N ASP A 247 -47.32 -23.04 -9.51
CA ASP A 247 -46.56 -22.21 -10.46
C ASP A 247 -47.49 -21.31 -11.29
N THR A 248 -48.59 -21.87 -11.80
CA THR A 248 -49.65 -21.11 -12.49
C THR A 248 -50.26 -20.05 -11.57
N THR A 249 -50.48 -20.38 -10.31
CA THR A 249 -51.07 -19.45 -9.32
C THR A 249 -50.14 -18.28 -9.05
N PHE A 250 -48.84 -18.54 -8.87
CA PHE A 250 -47.86 -17.48 -8.77
C PHE A 250 -47.81 -16.63 -10.04
N PHE A 251 -47.90 -17.22 -11.22
CA PHE A 251 -47.90 -16.46 -12.48
C PHE A 251 -49.10 -15.50 -12.57
N GLU A 252 -50.33 -16.00 -12.36
CA GLU A 252 -51.54 -15.18 -12.47
C GLU A 252 -51.68 -14.16 -11.34
N GLY A 253 -51.28 -14.53 -10.12
CA GLY A 253 -51.22 -13.63 -8.96
C GLY A 253 -50.05 -12.64 -9.01
N GLN A 254 -49.35 -12.55 -10.15
CA GLN A 254 -48.17 -11.71 -10.38
C GLN A 254 -47.05 -11.93 -9.35
N GLY A 255 -47.01 -13.09 -8.72
CA GLY A 255 -46.05 -13.54 -7.74
C GLY A 255 -46.65 -13.83 -6.36
N ASP A 256 -47.95 -13.61 -6.17
CA ASP A 256 -48.65 -13.92 -4.92
C ASP A 256 -49.55 -15.15 -5.07
N CYS A 257 -49.64 -15.95 -4.02
CA CYS A 257 -50.40 -17.19 -3.95
C CYS A 257 -51.02 -17.31 -2.57
N ILE A 258 -52.28 -17.70 -2.46
CA ILE A 258 -52.97 -17.87 -1.18
C ILE A 258 -53.50 -19.30 -1.10
N ILE A 259 -53.17 -19.98 -0.01
CA ILE A 259 -53.79 -21.25 0.36
C ILE A 259 -54.89 -20.95 1.37
N GLU A 260 -56.09 -21.42 1.09
CA GLU A 260 -57.22 -21.28 2.00
C GLU A 260 -57.77 -22.63 2.41
N GLU A 261 -57.88 -22.84 3.72
CA GLU A 261 -58.56 -23.99 4.31
C GLU A 261 -60.09 -23.82 4.19
N LEU A 262 -60.79 -24.75 3.53
CA LEU A 262 -62.24 -24.65 3.34
C LEU A 262 -63.05 -24.83 4.63
N GLU A 263 -62.52 -25.57 5.61
CA GLU A 263 -63.22 -25.83 6.87
C GLU A 263 -63.12 -24.67 7.86
N THR A 264 -61.95 -24.03 7.94
CA THR A 264 -61.67 -22.96 8.92
C THR A 264 -61.75 -21.56 8.30
N GLY A 265 -61.70 -21.45 6.97
CA GLY A 265 -61.58 -20.18 6.25
C GLY A 265 -60.24 -19.48 6.44
N LYS A 266 -59.25 -20.16 7.04
CA LYS A 266 -57.93 -19.59 7.31
C LYS A 266 -57.14 -19.46 6.02
N GLN A 267 -56.66 -18.26 5.74
CA GLN A 267 -55.82 -17.95 4.59
C GLN A 267 -54.35 -17.85 4.99
N THR A 268 -53.50 -18.53 4.23
CA THR A 268 -52.04 -18.45 4.36
C THR A 268 -51.45 -17.91 3.06
N PRO A 269 -50.94 -16.67 3.04
CA PRO A 269 -50.35 -16.08 1.84
C PRO A 269 -48.90 -16.54 1.65
N PHE A 270 -48.52 -16.70 0.39
CA PHE A 270 -47.19 -16.99 -0.12
C PHE A 270 -46.88 -15.97 -1.20
N SER A 271 -45.61 -15.56 -1.29
CA SER A 271 -45.14 -14.67 -2.35
C SER A 271 -43.78 -15.14 -2.84
N ASN A 272 -43.61 -15.27 -4.15
CA ASN A 272 -42.34 -15.58 -4.81
C ASN A 272 -41.53 -14.32 -5.17
N LYS A 273 -42.08 -13.13 -4.89
CA LYS A 273 -41.39 -11.85 -5.01
C LYS A 273 -40.41 -11.68 -3.85
N PHE A 274 -39.26 -11.09 -4.14
CA PHE A 274 -38.29 -10.74 -3.11
C PHE A 274 -38.63 -9.34 -2.53
N GLU A 275 -39.74 -9.25 -1.81
CA GLU A 275 -40.25 -8.00 -1.24
C GLU A 275 -40.72 -8.15 0.21
N LEU A 276 -40.66 -7.06 0.97
CA LEU A 276 -41.19 -6.98 2.33
C LEU A 276 -41.43 -5.51 2.69
N ASP A 277 -42.43 -5.24 3.52
CA ASP A 277 -42.76 -3.88 4.00
C ASP A 277 -42.96 -2.84 2.87
N GLY A 278 -43.46 -3.29 1.71
CA GLY A 278 -43.66 -2.44 0.52
C GLY A 278 -42.38 -2.09 -0.25
N ILE A 279 -41.25 -2.71 0.09
CA ILE A 279 -39.96 -2.53 -0.58
C ILE A 279 -39.64 -3.79 -1.39
N LYS A 280 -39.34 -3.62 -2.68
CA LYS A 280 -38.75 -4.68 -3.51
C LYS A 280 -37.23 -4.67 -3.33
N PHE A 281 -36.67 -5.80 -2.89
CA PHE A 281 -35.25 -5.95 -2.61
C PHE A 281 -34.49 -6.51 -3.82
N VAL A 282 -33.17 -6.26 -3.85
CA VAL A 282 -32.27 -6.85 -4.84
C VAL A 282 -31.80 -8.20 -4.32
N GLU A 283 -31.87 -9.24 -5.16
CA GLU A 283 -31.36 -10.56 -4.79
C GLU A 283 -29.82 -10.54 -4.65
N PRO A 284 -29.28 -11.08 -3.55
CA PRO A 284 -27.82 -11.15 -3.36
C PRO A 284 -27.12 -11.92 -4.47
N ASN A 285 -26.13 -11.29 -5.09
CA ASN A 285 -25.20 -11.93 -6.01
C ASN A 285 -23.80 -11.30 -5.87
N VAL A 286 -22.78 -11.89 -6.48
CA VAL A 286 -21.39 -11.43 -6.33
C VAL A 286 -21.20 -9.99 -6.85
N HIS A 287 -21.93 -9.60 -7.90
CA HIS A 287 -21.84 -8.26 -8.47
C HIS A 287 -22.44 -7.19 -7.54
N LEU A 288 -23.47 -7.55 -6.75
CA LEU A 288 -24.10 -6.65 -5.79
C LEU A 288 -23.08 -6.14 -4.76
N PHE A 289 -22.14 -7.00 -4.38
CA PHE A 289 -21.10 -6.70 -3.41
C PHE A 289 -19.79 -6.21 -4.05
N SER A 290 -19.78 -5.87 -5.34
CA SER A 290 -18.58 -5.39 -6.03
C SER A 290 -18.66 -3.89 -6.32
N PHE A 291 -17.85 -3.08 -5.64
CA PHE A 291 -17.74 -1.64 -5.94
C PHE A 291 -17.04 -1.34 -7.28
N ASN A 292 -16.43 -2.33 -7.93
CA ASN A 292 -15.89 -2.19 -9.28
C ASN A 292 -16.94 -2.46 -10.38
N ASN A 293 -18.12 -2.94 -10.01
CA ASN A 293 -19.23 -3.20 -10.93
C ASN A 293 -20.34 -2.16 -10.68
N PRO A 294 -20.87 -1.47 -11.71
CA PRO A 294 -21.97 -0.51 -11.56
C PRO A 294 -23.20 -1.05 -10.82
N PHE A 295 -23.44 -2.37 -10.86
CA PHE A 295 -24.55 -3.02 -10.17
C PHE A 295 -24.46 -2.90 -8.64
N GLY A 296 -23.26 -3.01 -8.07
CA GLY A 296 -23.01 -2.92 -6.62
C GLY A 296 -22.39 -1.60 -6.16
N ALA A 297 -21.76 -0.86 -7.07
CA ALA A 297 -21.12 0.41 -6.78
C ALA A 297 -22.11 1.48 -6.31
N CYS A 298 -21.66 2.33 -5.39
CA CYS A 298 -22.42 3.50 -4.97
C CYS A 298 -22.72 4.40 -6.18
N PRO A 299 -23.97 4.80 -6.43
CA PRO A 299 -24.34 5.57 -7.62
C PRO A 299 -23.75 7.00 -7.63
N THR A 300 -23.40 7.54 -6.46
CA THR A 300 -22.89 8.91 -6.33
C THR A 300 -21.39 9.02 -6.57
N CYS A 301 -20.62 8.01 -6.14
CA CYS A 301 -19.16 8.02 -6.27
C CYS A 301 -18.63 6.92 -7.18
N GLU A 302 -19.49 6.16 -7.85
CA GLU A 302 -19.14 5.09 -8.79
C GLU A 302 -18.06 4.12 -8.24
N GLY A 303 -18.16 3.79 -6.95
CA GLY A 303 -17.23 2.89 -6.28
C GLY A 303 -15.89 3.48 -5.85
N TYR A 304 -15.62 4.78 -6.03
CA TYR A 304 -14.39 5.42 -5.56
C TYR A 304 -14.38 5.69 -4.04
N GLY A 305 -15.56 5.78 -3.42
CA GLY A 305 -15.74 6.13 -2.00
C GLY A 305 -15.55 7.62 -1.68
N GLU A 306 -15.05 8.41 -2.63
CA GLU A 306 -14.83 9.84 -2.50
C GLU A 306 -15.52 10.60 -3.64
N VAL A 307 -15.89 11.84 -3.35
CA VAL A 307 -16.47 12.79 -4.32
C VAL A 307 -15.78 14.14 -4.16
N ILE A 308 -15.88 14.98 -5.20
CA ILE A 308 -15.52 16.40 -5.06
C ILE A 308 -16.66 17.06 -4.29
N GLY A 309 -16.37 17.56 -3.10
CA GLY A 309 -17.36 18.15 -2.21
C GLY A 309 -16.71 19.05 -1.18
N ILE A 310 -17.46 19.43 -0.15
CA ILE A 310 -16.91 20.24 0.94
C ILE A 310 -15.98 19.37 1.80
N ASP A 311 -14.74 19.82 1.90
CA ASP A 311 -13.70 19.20 2.70
C ASP A 311 -13.77 19.72 4.14
N GLN A 312 -13.99 18.81 5.09
CA GLN A 312 -14.12 19.16 6.51
C GLN A 312 -12.83 19.77 7.08
N ASP A 313 -11.67 19.35 6.59
CA ASP A 313 -10.37 19.83 7.07
C ASP A 313 -10.04 21.24 6.55
N LEU A 314 -10.70 21.67 5.47
CA LEU A 314 -10.66 23.04 4.98
C LEU A 314 -11.68 23.93 5.72
N VAL A 315 -12.79 23.37 6.16
CA VAL A 315 -13.83 24.08 6.94
C VAL A 315 -13.40 24.30 8.39
N VAL A 316 -12.81 23.29 9.02
CA VAL A 316 -12.31 23.35 10.40
C VAL A 316 -10.80 23.09 10.41
N PRO A 317 -10.00 24.09 9.99
CA PRO A 317 -8.59 23.85 9.75
C PRO A 317 -7.77 23.65 11.02
N ASN A 318 -8.19 24.25 12.13
CA ASN A 318 -7.56 24.09 13.45
C ASN A 318 -8.63 23.63 14.45
N THR A 319 -8.55 22.35 14.82
CA THR A 319 -9.51 21.75 15.76
C THR A 319 -9.28 22.14 17.22
N ALA A 320 -8.16 22.78 17.56
CA ALA A 320 -7.89 23.26 18.92
C ALA A 320 -8.70 24.50 19.29
N LEU A 321 -9.22 25.20 18.28
CA LEU A 321 -10.10 26.34 18.50
C LEU A 321 -11.50 25.85 18.81
N SER A 322 -12.19 26.58 19.67
CA SER A 322 -13.62 26.45 19.90
C SER A 322 -14.43 27.17 18.81
N VAL A 323 -15.75 26.93 18.73
CA VAL A 323 -16.61 27.66 17.78
C VAL A 323 -16.57 29.16 18.08
N TYR A 324 -16.52 29.54 19.35
CA TYR A 324 -16.40 30.92 19.80
C TYR A 324 -15.12 31.62 19.27
N GLU A 325 -13.98 30.94 19.35
CA GLU A 325 -12.67 31.42 18.87
C GLU A 325 -12.52 31.35 17.33
N GLY A 326 -13.56 30.88 16.63
CA GLY A 326 -13.58 30.81 15.18
C GLY A 326 -12.90 29.55 14.63
N ALA A 327 -13.19 28.38 15.19
CA ALA A 327 -12.83 27.09 14.58
C ALA A 327 -13.35 26.96 13.13
N LEU A 328 -14.54 27.49 12.87
CA LEU A 328 -15.22 27.44 11.57
C LEU A 328 -14.69 28.52 10.63
N PHE A 329 -13.78 28.14 9.73
CA PHE A 329 -13.11 29.07 8.81
C PHE A 329 -14.06 29.79 7.84
N PRO A 330 -15.12 29.16 7.28
CA PRO A 330 -16.08 29.84 6.42
C PRO A 330 -16.85 30.98 7.11
N TRP A 331 -16.96 30.94 8.44
CA TRP A 331 -17.64 31.96 9.24
C TRP A 331 -16.68 32.99 9.83
N LYS A 332 -15.49 33.17 9.25
CA LYS A 332 -14.57 34.26 9.60
C LYS A 332 -14.81 35.52 8.76
N GLY A 333 -14.37 36.66 9.29
CA GLY A 333 -14.43 37.97 8.62
C GLY A 333 -15.74 38.72 8.89
N GLU A 334 -15.80 39.99 8.46
CA GLU A 334 -16.87 40.92 8.85
C GLU A 334 -18.28 40.49 8.39
N ARG A 335 -18.40 39.97 7.16
CA ARG A 335 -19.72 39.60 6.60
C ARG A 335 -20.19 38.22 7.05
N MET A 336 -19.28 37.24 7.04
CA MET A 336 -19.64 35.84 7.34
C MET A 336 -19.56 35.52 8.83
N GLY A 337 -18.90 36.37 9.63
CA GLY A 337 -18.87 36.32 11.09
C GLY A 337 -20.26 36.28 11.74
N LYS A 338 -21.26 36.91 11.09
CA LYS A 338 -22.64 36.89 11.57
C LYS A 338 -23.18 35.48 11.82
N TYR A 339 -22.85 34.49 10.98
CA TYR A 339 -23.30 33.11 11.18
C TYR A 339 -22.75 32.48 12.46
N LYS A 340 -21.50 32.80 12.80
CA LYS A 340 -20.88 32.40 14.07
C LYS A 340 -21.56 33.10 15.25
N ASP A 341 -21.80 34.40 15.13
CA ASP A 341 -22.41 35.19 16.21
C ASP A 341 -23.85 34.75 16.48
N ASP A 342 -24.63 34.48 15.43
CA ASP A 342 -25.98 33.92 15.50
C ASP A 342 -25.97 32.54 16.18
N PHE A 343 -24.99 31.68 15.85
CA PHE A 343 -24.80 30.37 16.49
C PHE A 343 -24.49 30.51 17.99
N VAL A 344 -23.52 31.35 18.35
CA VAL A 344 -23.09 31.57 19.75
C VAL A 344 -24.25 32.15 20.57
N ALA A 345 -25.01 33.10 20.02
CA ALA A 345 -26.17 33.68 20.70
C ALA A 345 -27.30 32.66 20.93
N ALA A 346 -27.43 31.65 20.06
CA ALA A 346 -28.45 30.61 20.17
C ALA A 346 -28.02 29.38 20.98
N ALA A 347 -26.73 29.21 21.25
CA ALA A 347 -26.14 27.97 21.78
C ALA A 347 -26.74 27.49 23.11
N TYR A 348 -27.16 28.40 24.00
CA TYR A 348 -27.78 28.05 25.29
C TYR A 348 -29.11 27.31 25.12
N LYS A 349 -29.80 27.45 23.98
CA LYS A 349 -31.11 26.83 23.73
C LYS A 349 -31.04 25.32 23.49
N PHE A 350 -29.86 24.82 23.16
CA PHE A 350 -29.61 23.42 22.83
C PHE A 350 -28.34 22.88 23.51
N ASP A 351 -27.94 23.54 24.61
CA ASP A 351 -26.84 23.15 25.50
C ASP A 351 -25.53 22.82 24.78
N PHE A 352 -25.11 23.70 23.86
CA PHE A 352 -23.87 23.51 23.11
C PHE A 352 -22.67 24.22 23.77
N PRO A 353 -21.54 23.52 24.01
CA PRO A 353 -20.38 24.10 24.69
C PRO A 353 -19.52 24.92 23.72
N VAL A 354 -19.87 26.21 23.55
CA VAL A 354 -19.23 27.11 22.55
C VAL A 354 -17.74 27.39 22.75
N HIS A 355 -17.24 27.26 23.98
CA HIS A 355 -15.84 27.45 24.36
C HIS A 355 -15.02 26.16 24.35
N LYS A 356 -15.67 25.01 24.15
CA LYS A 356 -14.97 23.74 24.08
C LYS A 356 -14.23 23.63 22.73
N PRO A 357 -12.94 23.26 22.72
CA PRO A 357 -12.21 23.00 21.48
C PRO A 357 -12.95 22.00 20.59
N TRP A 358 -12.89 22.20 19.27
CA TRP A 358 -13.59 21.36 18.30
C TRP A 358 -13.24 19.87 18.43
N PHE A 359 -11.99 19.53 18.74
CA PHE A 359 -11.56 18.14 18.88
C PHE A 359 -12.20 17.41 20.07
N GLU A 360 -12.63 18.13 21.11
CA GLU A 360 -13.27 17.54 22.30
C GLU A 360 -14.80 17.48 22.18
N LEU A 361 -15.39 18.03 21.11
CA LEU A 361 -16.82 17.91 20.84
C LEU A 361 -17.18 16.46 20.51
N THR A 362 -18.37 16.03 20.94
CA THR A 362 -18.92 14.73 20.53
C THR A 362 -19.28 14.73 19.04
N ASP A 363 -19.37 13.56 18.42
CA ASP A 363 -19.76 13.47 17.01
C ASP A 363 -21.17 14.00 16.75
N GLU A 364 -22.09 13.85 17.71
CA GLU A 364 -23.43 14.46 17.68
C GLU A 364 -23.35 15.99 17.70
N GLN A 365 -22.49 16.57 18.55
CA GLN A 365 -22.27 18.01 18.63
C GLN A 365 -21.67 18.54 17.32
N LYS A 366 -20.66 17.86 16.76
CA LYS A 366 -20.09 18.21 15.45
C LYS A 366 -21.16 18.15 14.36
N GLN A 367 -21.93 17.07 14.31
CA GLN A 367 -22.99 16.87 13.33
C GLN A 367 -24.08 17.94 13.43
N LEU A 368 -24.45 18.37 14.64
CA LEU A 368 -25.38 19.47 14.87
C LEU A 368 -24.91 20.77 14.20
N VAL A 369 -23.62 21.11 14.25
CA VAL A 369 -23.05 22.29 13.58
C VAL A 369 -23.16 22.18 12.06
N TRP A 370 -23.00 20.97 11.51
CA TRP A 370 -23.14 20.71 10.07
C TRP A 370 -24.59 20.79 9.60
N ASP A 371 -25.51 20.12 10.28
CA ASP A 371 -26.93 20.04 9.91
C ASP A 371 -27.68 21.34 10.21
N GLY A 372 -27.32 21.99 11.30
CA GLY A 372 -28.05 23.12 11.86
C GLY A 372 -29.31 22.69 12.61
N ASN A 373 -30.06 23.67 13.12
CA ASN A 373 -31.35 23.42 13.76
C ASN A 373 -32.34 24.57 13.45
N LYS A 374 -33.41 24.70 14.24
CA LYS A 374 -34.40 25.79 14.07
C LYS A 374 -33.87 27.16 14.50
N HIS A 375 -32.78 27.23 15.27
CA HIS A 375 -32.24 28.44 15.88
C HIS A 375 -31.01 29.01 15.16
N PHE A 376 -30.29 28.21 14.36
CA PHE A 376 -29.18 28.69 13.54
C PHE A 376 -29.07 27.96 12.19
N THR A 377 -28.35 28.56 11.26
CA THR A 377 -28.07 27.97 9.94
C THR A 377 -26.83 27.09 9.99
N GLY A 378 -26.97 25.79 9.79
CA GLY A 378 -25.85 24.84 9.72
C GLY A 378 -24.99 24.99 8.46
N LEU A 379 -23.79 24.39 8.49
CA LEU A 379 -22.83 24.44 7.39
C LEU A 379 -23.39 23.87 6.08
N HIS A 380 -24.19 22.81 6.11
CA HIS A 380 -24.81 22.24 4.90
C HIS A 380 -25.71 23.26 4.20
N LYS A 381 -26.58 23.94 4.94
CA LYS A 381 -27.45 25.01 4.40
C LYS A 381 -26.64 26.21 3.94
N PHE A 382 -25.59 26.57 4.67
CA PHE A 382 -24.68 27.66 4.30
C PHE A 382 -24.01 27.40 2.94
N PHE A 383 -23.44 26.22 2.73
CA PHE A 383 -22.80 25.86 1.47
C PHE A 383 -23.80 25.68 0.32
N ALA A 384 -24.99 25.13 0.59
CA ALA A 384 -26.06 25.04 -0.40
C ALA A 384 -26.50 26.43 -0.88
N MET A 385 -26.61 27.40 0.02
CA MET A 385 -26.93 28.80 -0.33
C MET A 385 -25.82 29.43 -1.20
N LEU A 386 -24.54 29.15 -0.92
CA LEU A 386 -23.43 29.62 -1.76
C LEU A 386 -23.46 28.99 -3.16
N GLU A 387 -23.84 27.72 -3.25
CA GLU A 387 -23.93 26.97 -4.51
C GLU A 387 -25.11 27.42 -5.38
N ASP A 388 -26.29 27.63 -4.79
CA ASP A 388 -27.45 28.22 -5.45
C ASP A 388 -27.12 29.60 -6.05
N LYS A 389 -26.34 30.39 -5.30
CA LYS A 389 -25.85 31.70 -5.74
C LYS A 389 -24.47 31.63 -6.41
N SER A 390 -24.10 30.49 -6.97
CA SER A 390 -22.80 30.29 -7.63
C SER A 390 -22.64 31.18 -8.85
N TYR A 391 -23.69 31.72 -9.47
CA TYR A 391 -23.56 32.69 -10.55
C TYR A 391 -22.69 33.91 -10.16
N LYS A 392 -22.66 34.29 -8.86
CA LYS A 392 -21.77 35.32 -8.31
C LYS A 392 -20.33 34.81 -8.16
N ILE A 393 -19.36 35.48 -8.79
CA ILE A 393 -17.94 35.08 -8.80
C ILE A 393 -17.38 34.90 -7.39
N GLN A 394 -17.68 35.82 -6.46
CA GLN A 394 -17.23 35.74 -5.08
C GLN A 394 -17.69 34.45 -4.37
N ASN A 395 -18.87 33.93 -4.69
CA ASN A 395 -19.37 32.68 -4.11
C ASN A 395 -18.65 31.47 -4.70
N ARG A 396 -18.33 31.49 -6.01
CA ARG A 396 -17.50 30.43 -6.62
C ARG A 396 -16.11 30.39 -6.01
N VAL A 397 -15.48 31.55 -5.86
CA VAL A 397 -14.14 31.68 -5.25
C VAL A 397 -14.17 31.26 -3.78
N MET A 398 -15.26 31.54 -3.06
CA MET A 398 -15.41 31.06 -1.69
C MET A 398 -15.59 29.55 -1.63
N LEU A 399 -16.47 28.98 -2.46
CA LEU A 399 -16.68 27.53 -2.54
C LEU A 399 -15.41 26.78 -2.92
N SER A 400 -14.62 27.29 -3.88
CA SER A 400 -13.40 26.62 -4.33
C SER A 400 -12.34 26.49 -3.22
N ARG A 401 -12.33 27.40 -2.23
CA ARG A 401 -11.42 27.32 -1.07
C ARG A 401 -11.74 26.18 -0.11
N TYR A 402 -12.97 25.66 -0.14
CA TYR A 402 -13.45 24.60 0.75
C TYR A 402 -13.80 23.32 0.02
N ARG A 403 -13.63 23.27 -1.31
CA ARG A 403 -13.88 22.07 -2.11
C ARG A 403 -12.61 21.23 -2.22
N GLY A 404 -12.74 19.95 -1.93
CA GLY A 404 -11.67 18.96 -2.00
C GLY A 404 -12.22 17.57 -2.28
N LYS A 405 -11.33 16.56 -2.29
CA LYS A 405 -11.75 15.16 -2.29
C LYS A 405 -12.21 14.82 -0.88
N THR A 406 -13.50 14.56 -0.73
CA THR A 406 -14.13 14.25 0.55
C THR A 406 -14.83 12.88 0.45
N LYS A 407 -15.12 12.27 1.59
CA LYS A 407 -15.88 11.02 1.64
C LYS A 407 -17.22 11.23 0.95
N CYS A 408 -17.63 10.24 0.15
CA CYS A 408 -18.93 10.26 -0.50
C CYS A 408 -20.05 10.42 0.55
N THR A 409 -20.98 11.36 0.34
CA THR A 409 -22.07 11.62 1.27
C THR A 409 -23.06 10.44 1.38
N THR A 410 -23.27 9.71 0.30
CA THR A 410 -24.21 8.58 0.22
C THR A 410 -23.66 7.33 0.90
N CYS A 411 -22.47 6.86 0.51
CA CYS A 411 -21.88 5.63 1.07
C CYS A 411 -20.90 5.88 2.22
N LYS A 412 -20.61 7.13 2.57
CA LYS A 412 -19.66 7.53 3.63
C LYS A 412 -18.24 6.95 3.48
N GLY A 413 -17.84 6.56 2.26
CA GLY A 413 -16.55 5.92 1.98
C GLY A 413 -16.59 4.40 1.82
N LYS A 414 -17.75 3.76 2.03
CA LYS A 414 -17.95 2.31 1.90
C LYS A 414 -17.95 1.80 0.45
N ARG A 415 -18.06 2.70 -0.53
CA ARG A 415 -18.01 2.45 -1.99
C ARG A 415 -19.18 1.66 -2.58
N LEU A 416 -19.94 0.94 -1.76
CA LEU A 416 -21.10 0.18 -2.16
C LEU A 416 -22.39 0.99 -2.07
N ARG A 417 -23.41 0.52 -2.78
CA ARG A 417 -24.77 1.06 -2.71
C ARG A 417 -25.48 0.68 -1.40
N PRO A 418 -26.43 1.49 -0.89
CA PRO A 418 -27.08 1.26 0.41
C PRO A 418 -27.78 -0.10 0.52
N GLU A 419 -28.28 -0.65 -0.58
CA GLU A 419 -28.99 -1.93 -0.61
C GLU A 419 -28.11 -3.12 -0.22
N THR A 420 -26.78 -2.97 -0.30
CA THR A 420 -25.83 -3.97 0.19
C THR A 420 -25.82 -4.09 1.71
N ASP A 421 -26.15 -3.01 2.43
CA ASP A 421 -26.18 -2.98 3.90
C ASP A 421 -27.39 -3.75 4.47
N TYR A 422 -28.38 -4.07 3.63
CA TYR A 422 -29.52 -4.92 4.00
C TYR A 422 -29.13 -6.40 4.08
N VAL A 423 -28.06 -6.82 3.40
CA VAL A 423 -27.61 -8.22 3.43
C VAL A 423 -26.64 -8.41 4.59
N LYS A 424 -27.02 -9.27 5.53
CA LYS A 424 -26.28 -9.50 6.76
C LYS A 424 -25.89 -10.96 6.93
N ILE A 425 -24.73 -11.18 7.54
CA ILE A 425 -24.33 -12.45 8.13
C ILE A 425 -23.97 -12.19 9.59
N ASN A 426 -24.59 -12.91 10.51
CA ASN A 426 -24.43 -12.71 11.95
C ASN A 426 -24.60 -11.22 12.35
N ASP A 427 -25.69 -10.61 11.86
CA ASP A 427 -26.04 -9.19 12.04
C ASP A 427 -25.07 -8.14 11.50
N LYS A 428 -24.04 -8.55 10.73
CA LYS A 428 -23.07 -7.65 10.09
C LYS A 428 -23.22 -7.61 8.58
N CYS A 429 -23.23 -6.40 8.00
CA CYS A 429 -23.13 -6.23 6.54
C CYS A 429 -21.67 -6.19 6.08
N ILE A 430 -21.42 -6.43 4.79
CA ILE A 430 -20.07 -6.46 4.23
C ILE A 430 -19.35 -5.11 4.40
N SER A 431 -20.09 -4.00 4.29
CA SER A 431 -19.55 -2.64 4.40
C SER A 431 -19.01 -2.35 5.81
N GLU A 432 -19.61 -2.94 6.85
CA GLU A 432 -19.11 -2.83 8.22
C GLU A 432 -17.81 -3.63 8.41
N LEU A 433 -17.75 -4.85 7.87
CA LEU A 433 -16.59 -5.72 8.03
C LEU A 433 -15.32 -5.16 7.38
N VAL A 434 -15.44 -4.51 6.21
CA VAL A 434 -14.28 -3.94 5.51
C VAL A 434 -13.70 -2.68 6.16
N GLU A 435 -14.45 -2.05 7.08
CA GLU A 435 -14.01 -0.90 7.87
C GLU A 435 -13.37 -1.31 9.21
N LEU A 436 -13.54 -2.56 9.64
CA LEU A 436 -12.86 -3.08 10.82
C LEU A 436 -11.34 -3.19 10.58
N PRO A 437 -10.50 -2.87 11.58
CA PRO A 437 -9.11 -3.32 11.60
C PRO A 437 -9.04 -4.83 11.42
N ILE A 438 -8.04 -5.32 10.69
CA ILE A 438 -7.84 -6.74 10.40
C ILE A 438 -7.78 -7.58 11.69
N GLU A 439 -7.21 -7.04 12.79
CA GLU A 439 -7.25 -7.70 14.10
C GLU A 439 -8.69 -8.04 14.55
N LEU A 440 -9.57 -7.03 14.54
CA LEU A 440 -10.97 -7.20 14.95
C LEU A 440 -11.75 -8.07 13.96
N LEU A 441 -11.43 -7.96 12.67
CA LEU A 441 -12.04 -8.78 11.63
C LEU A 441 -11.64 -10.26 11.77
N THR A 442 -10.40 -10.54 12.15
CA THR A 442 -9.92 -11.90 12.43
C THR A 442 -10.70 -12.51 13.59
N ASN A 443 -10.80 -11.78 14.71
CA ASN A 443 -11.56 -12.21 15.88
C ASN A 443 -13.05 -12.44 15.57
N PHE A 444 -13.63 -11.63 14.68
CA PHE A 444 -15.00 -11.82 14.20
C PHE A 444 -15.18 -13.17 13.49
N PHE A 445 -14.23 -13.57 12.63
CA PHE A 445 -14.30 -14.85 11.92
C PHE A 445 -13.91 -16.06 12.80
N GLU A 446 -13.11 -15.88 13.84
CA GLU A 446 -12.77 -16.94 14.81
C GLU A 446 -13.93 -17.26 15.77
N THR A 447 -14.69 -16.24 16.19
CA THR A 447 -15.88 -16.39 17.05
C THR A 447 -17.17 -16.63 16.26
N PHE A 448 -17.03 -16.86 14.96
CA PHE A 448 -18.13 -16.93 14.01
C PHE A 448 -18.89 -18.25 14.13
N SER A 449 -20.19 -18.17 14.43
CA SER A 449 -21.08 -19.32 14.46
C SER A 449 -22.11 -19.24 13.35
N LEU A 450 -22.30 -20.35 12.64
CA LEU A 450 -23.30 -20.52 11.59
C LEU A 450 -24.20 -21.72 11.94
N ASN A 451 -25.38 -21.76 11.35
CA ASN A 451 -26.16 -23.01 11.37
C ASN A 451 -25.46 -24.07 10.49
N LYS A 452 -25.80 -25.35 10.71
CA LYS A 452 -25.15 -26.49 10.04
C LYS A 452 -25.19 -26.39 8.51
N TYR A 453 -26.25 -25.84 7.94
CA TYR A 453 -26.43 -25.70 6.49
C TYR A 453 -25.49 -24.63 5.91
N ASP A 454 -25.50 -23.42 6.50
CA ASP A 454 -24.65 -22.31 6.10
C ASP A 454 -23.16 -22.64 6.32
N GLU A 455 -22.83 -23.36 7.41
CA GLU A 455 -21.47 -23.82 7.70
C GLU A 455 -20.94 -24.75 6.60
N GLN A 456 -21.75 -25.68 6.11
CA GLN A 456 -21.35 -26.60 5.04
C GLN A 456 -21.02 -25.86 3.74
N ILE A 457 -21.80 -24.83 3.40
CA ILE A 457 -21.59 -24.00 2.19
C ILE A 457 -20.37 -23.08 2.36
N ALA A 458 -20.19 -22.50 3.55
CA ALA A 458 -19.19 -21.50 3.84
C ALA A 458 -17.82 -22.08 4.22
N LYS A 459 -17.73 -23.35 4.61
CA LYS A 459 -16.52 -23.99 5.18
C LYS A 459 -15.23 -23.64 4.42
N ARG A 460 -15.19 -23.84 3.10
CA ARG A 460 -14.00 -23.54 2.29
C ARG A 460 -13.70 -22.05 2.23
N LEU A 461 -14.73 -21.21 2.11
CA LEU A 461 -14.57 -19.75 2.06
C LEU A 461 -14.03 -19.22 3.39
N LEU A 462 -14.53 -19.71 4.52
CA LEU A 462 -14.08 -19.31 5.85
C LEU A 462 -12.63 -19.71 6.09
N VAL A 463 -12.21 -20.91 5.66
CA VAL A 463 -10.80 -21.32 5.74
C VAL A 463 -9.91 -20.35 4.97
N GLU A 464 -10.27 -19.99 3.73
CA GLU A 464 -9.49 -19.03 2.93
C GLU A 464 -9.44 -17.64 3.55
N ILE A 465 -10.58 -17.12 4.03
CA ILE A 465 -10.67 -15.81 4.67
C ILE A 465 -9.81 -15.76 5.93
N THR A 466 -10.01 -16.70 6.86
CA THR A 466 -9.29 -16.73 8.14
C THR A 466 -7.80 -16.94 7.94
N THR A 467 -7.40 -17.79 6.99
CA THR A 467 -5.98 -18.04 6.68
C THR A 467 -5.30 -16.78 6.15
N ARG A 468 -5.93 -16.06 5.21
CA ARG A 468 -5.37 -14.83 4.63
C ARG A 468 -5.34 -13.67 5.63
N LEU A 469 -6.36 -13.54 6.47
CA LEU A 469 -6.35 -12.58 7.58
C LEU A 469 -5.23 -12.89 8.59
N SER A 470 -5.01 -14.17 8.92
CA SER A 470 -3.91 -14.60 9.77
C SER A 470 -2.55 -14.22 9.18
N PHE A 471 -2.35 -14.40 7.86
CA PHE A 471 -1.11 -13.97 7.22
C PHE A 471 -0.89 -12.45 7.33
N LEU A 472 -1.93 -11.63 7.12
CA LEU A 472 -1.84 -10.18 7.31
C LEU A 472 -1.47 -9.80 8.75
N ASN A 473 -2.02 -10.50 9.74
CA ASN A 473 -1.63 -10.30 11.14
C ASN A 473 -0.17 -10.68 11.40
N LYS A 474 0.29 -11.82 10.88
CA LYS A 474 1.68 -12.28 11.05
C LYS A 474 2.70 -11.33 10.43
N VAL A 475 2.38 -10.70 9.30
CA VAL A 475 3.26 -9.67 8.70
C VAL A 475 3.07 -8.28 9.33
N GLY A 476 2.43 -8.16 10.50
CA GLY A 476 2.32 -6.91 11.23
C GLY A 476 1.38 -5.87 10.61
N LEU A 477 0.40 -6.28 9.81
CA LEU A 477 -0.57 -5.39 9.15
C LEU A 477 -1.95 -5.39 9.80
N SER A 478 -2.06 -5.91 11.02
CA SER A 478 -3.31 -6.07 11.79
C SER A 478 -4.09 -4.77 12.00
N TYR A 479 -3.41 -3.62 11.96
CA TYR A 479 -4.01 -2.30 12.14
C TYR A 479 -4.71 -1.73 10.90
N LEU A 480 -4.45 -2.29 9.70
CA LEU A 480 -5.07 -1.84 8.47
C LEU A 480 -6.51 -2.32 8.36
N THR A 481 -7.30 -1.67 7.51
CA THR A 481 -8.66 -2.10 7.16
C THR A 481 -8.68 -2.59 5.71
N LEU A 482 -9.60 -3.49 5.37
CA LEU A 482 -9.71 -3.99 4.00
C LEU A 482 -10.13 -2.90 3.00
N ASN A 483 -10.79 -1.83 3.47
CA ASN A 483 -11.17 -0.67 2.65
C ASN A 483 -10.05 0.38 2.48
N ARG A 484 -8.89 0.20 3.14
CA ARG A 484 -7.72 1.08 2.96
C ARG A 484 -7.25 1.05 1.51
N LYS A 485 -7.04 2.23 0.92
CA LYS A 485 -6.62 2.39 -0.48
C LYS A 485 -5.17 1.94 -0.67
N SER A 486 -4.91 1.16 -1.71
CA SER A 486 -3.57 0.62 -1.99
C SER A 486 -2.53 1.72 -2.24
N ASN A 487 -2.92 2.82 -2.90
CA ASN A 487 -2.03 3.96 -3.17
C ASN A 487 -1.69 4.84 -1.94
N THR A 488 -2.26 4.53 -0.77
CA THR A 488 -1.97 5.22 0.51
C THR A 488 -1.06 4.40 1.42
N LEU A 489 -0.62 3.23 0.97
CA LEU A 489 0.28 2.35 1.69
C LEU A 489 1.73 2.80 1.52
N SER A 490 2.57 2.58 2.53
CA SER A 490 4.02 2.71 2.40
C SER A 490 4.60 1.60 1.50
N GLY A 491 5.87 1.75 1.11
CA GLY A 491 6.61 0.71 0.37
C GLY A 491 6.64 -0.61 1.14
N GLY A 492 7.03 -0.56 2.42
CA GLY A 492 7.03 -1.73 3.30
C GLY A 492 5.64 -2.34 3.55
N GLU A 493 4.59 -1.51 3.70
CA GLU A 493 3.21 -2.03 3.80
C GLU A 493 2.79 -2.76 2.52
N SER A 494 3.06 -2.19 1.34
CA SER A 494 2.77 -2.84 0.05
C SER A 494 3.54 -4.15 -0.11
N GLN A 495 4.81 -4.16 0.28
CA GLN A 495 5.66 -5.35 0.22
C GLN A 495 5.10 -6.47 1.10
N ARG A 496 4.74 -6.15 2.35
CA ARG A 496 4.17 -7.12 3.29
C ARG A 496 2.79 -7.62 2.87
N ILE A 497 1.97 -6.78 2.22
CA ILE A 497 0.74 -7.24 1.57
C ILE A 497 1.05 -8.25 0.46
N ASN A 498 1.99 -7.94 -0.44
CA ASN A 498 2.35 -8.87 -1.52
C ASN A 498 2.89 -10.19 -0.98
N LEU A 499 3.65 -10.16 0.12
CA LEU A 499 4.11 -11.36 0.84
C LEU A 499 2.94 -12.17 1.40
N ALA A 500 2.00 -11.52 2.09
CA ALA A 500 0.81 -12.17 2.62
C ALA A 500 -0.07 -12.77 1.51
N THR A 501 -0.26 -12.06 0.40
CA THR A 501 -0.97 -12.56 -0.79
C THR A 501 -0.26 -13.78 -1.38
N SER A 502 1.08 -13.76 -1.42
CA SER A 502 1.90 -14.86 -1.93
C SER A 502 1.80 -16.13 -1.08
N LEU A 503 1.65 -16.00 0.24
CA LEU A 503 1.38 -17.14 1.13
C LEU A 503 -0.03 -17.71 0.89
N GLY A 504 -0.99 -16.84 0.56
CA GLY A 504 -2.38 -17.23 0.29
C GLY A 504 -2.60 -17.94 -1.06
N SER A 505 -1.65 -17.88 -1.98
CA SER A 505 -1.81 -18.44 -3.34
C SER A 505 -1.52 -19.95 -3.45
N SER A 506 -1.11 -20.60 -2.35
CA SER A 506 -0.84 -22.06 -2.28
C SER A 506 0.11 -22.60 -3.36
N LEU A 507 1.02 -21.77 -3.87
CA LEU A 507 2.00 -22.19 -4.88
C LEU A 507 3.10 -23.05 -4.24
N VAL A 508 3.49 -24.12 -4.94
CA VAL A 508 4.53 -25.08 -4.54
C VAL A 508 5.52 -25.25 -5.69
N GLY A 509 6.80 -25.39 -5.37
CA GLY A 509 7.87 -25.56 -6.36
C GLY A 509 8.31 -24.27 -7.06
N SER A 510 7.85 -23.12 -6.57
CA SER A 510 8.24 -21.79 -7.05
C SER A 510 9.49 -21.28 -6.35
N MET A 511 10.15 -20.30 -6.97
CA MET A 511 11.26 -19.55 -6.40
C MET A 511 10.78 -18.15 -6.03
N TYR A 512 10.76 -17.82 -4.75
CA TYR A 512 10.43 -16.49 -4.26
C TYR A 512 11.71 -15.71 -4.02
N ILE A 513 11.80 -14.51 -4.59
CA ILE A 513 12.96 -13.63 -4.45
C ILE A 513 12.48 -12.33 -3.80
N LEU A 514 12.97 -12.04 -2.59
CA LEU A 514 12.53 -10.94 -1.75
C LEU A 514 13.66 -9.92 -1.59
N ASP A 515 13.33 -8.64 -1.76
CA ASP A 515 14.27 -7.53 -1.61
C ASP A 515 14.11 -6.89 -0.23
N GLU A 516 14.99 -7.22 0.71
CA GLU A 516 15.06 -6.60 2.04
C GLU A 516 13.69 -6.47 2.76
N PRO A 517 13.00 -7.60 3.00
CA PRO A 517 11.64 -7.59 3.56
C PRO A 517 11.58 -7.09 5.00
N SER A 518 12.72 -6.93 5.71
CA SER A 518 12.77 -6.32 7.05
C SER A 518 12.63 -4.80 7.05
N ILE A 519 12.62 -4.14 5.89
CA ILE A 519 12.61 -2.67 5.83
C ILE A 519 11.38 -2.06 6.52
N GLY A 520 11.66 -1.06 7.35
CA GLY A 520 10.67 -0.34 8.14
C GLY A 520 9.93 -1.22 9.15
N LEU A 521 10.44 -2.41 9.45
CA LEU A 521 9.98 -3.26 10.54
C LEU A 521 10.79 -2.98 11.80
N HIS A 522 10.08 -2.99 12.93
CA HIS A 522 10.73 -3.03 14.22
C HIS A 522 11.29 -4.44 14.46
N PRO A 523 12.41 -4.63 15.18
CA PRO A 523 13.00 -5.96 15.42
C PRO A 523 12.02 -7.02 15.94
N LYS A 524 11.08 -6.62 16.81
CA LYS A 524 9.93 -7.46 17.25
C LYS A 524 9.13 -8.06 16.09
N ASP A 525 8.90 -7.30 15.02
CA ASP A 525 8.12 -7.72 13.87
C ASP A 525 8.96 -8.56 12.89
N THR A 526 10.29 -8.40 12.90
CA THR A 526 11.24 -9.23 12.16
C THR A 526 11.16 -10.70 12.57
N GLU A 527 10.99 -10.99 13.86
CA GLU A 527 10.78 -12.36 14.37
C GLU A 527 9.57 -13.03 13.67
N ASN A 528 8.45 -12.31 13.54
CA ASN A 528 7.25 -12.84 12.87
C ASN A 528 7.47 -13.02 11.36
N LEU A 529 8.23 -12.12 10.73
CA LEU A 529 8.59 -12.23 9.31
C LEU A 529 9.42 -13.49 9.06
N ILE A 530 10.37 -13.84 9.94
CA ILE A 530 11.17 -15.06 9.82
C ILE A 530 10.27 -16.30 9.80
N ASP A 531 9.26 -16.37 10.66
CA ASP A 531 8.31 -17.48 10.68
C ASP A 531 7.48 -17.57 9.39
N VAL A 532 7.13 -16.42 8.81
CA VAL A 532 6.48 -16.33 7.51
C VAL A 532 7.38 -16.85 6.39
N LEU A 533 8.66 -16.46 6.37
CA LEU A 533 9.63 -16.92 5.37
C LEU A 533 9.86 -18.43 5.46
N LYS A 534 9.97 -18.96 6.69
CA LYS A 534 10.05 -20.40 6.94
C LYS A 534 8.79 -21.13 6.48
N SER A 535 7.61 -20.59 6.77
CA SER A 535 6.34 -21.16 6.30
C SER A 535 6.28 -21.24 4.77
N LEU A 536 6.73 -20.19 4.07
CA LEU A 536 6.78 -20.16 2.61
C LEU A 536 7.74 -21.23 2.05
N ARG A 537 8.89 -21.41 2.70
CA ARG A 537 9.85 -22.48 2.38
C ARG A 537 9.25 -23.87 2.61
N ASP A 538 8.63 -24.07 3.77
CA ASP A 538 8.12 -25.37 4.23
C ASP A 538 6.94 -25.88 3.39
N LEU A 539 6.24 -24.98 2.68
CA LEU A 539 5.29 -25.34 1.62
C LEU A 539 5.93 -26.05 0.41
N GLY A 540 7.26 -26.08 0.32
CA GLY A 540 8.00 -26.67 -0.80
C GLY A 540 8.47 -25.65 -1.83
N ASN A 541 8.71 -24.40 -1.40
CA ASN A 541 9.25 -23.34 -2.25
C ASN A 541 10.71 -23.03 -1.88
N THR A 542 11.46 -22.50 -2.85
CA THR A 542 12.80 -21.96 -2.60
C THR A 542 12.66 -20.47 -2.31
N VAL A 543 13.11 -20.02 -1.15
CA VAL A 543 12.97 -18.62 -0.71
C VAL A 543 14.34 -17.99 -0.69
N ILE A 544 14.57 -17.01 -1.57
CA ILE A 544 15.83 -16.28 -1.70
C ILE A 544 15.58 -14.85 -1.20
N VAL A 545 16.32 -14.43 -0.20
CA VAL A 545 16.15 -13.11 0.43
C VAL A 545 17.44 -12.32 0.29
N VAL A 546 17.38 -11.12 -0.28
CA VAL A 546 18.48 -10.16 -0.20
C VAL A 546 18.33 -9.41 1.12
N GLU A 547 19.29 -9.56 2.04
CA GLU A 547 19.18 -8.97 3.39
C GLU A 547 20.52 -8.64 4.05
N HIS A 548 20.43 -7.76 5.04
CA HIS A 548 21.49 -7.34 5.95
C HIS A 548 21.14 -7.58 7.42
N ASP A 549 19.88 -7.91 7.71
CA ASP A 549 19.42 -8.18 9.07
C ASP A 549 20.04 -9.45 9.67
N GLU A 550 20.53 -9.30 10.91
CA GLU A 550 21.24 -10.35 11.65
C GLU A 550 20.33 -11.55 11.95
N ASP A 551 19.07 -11.31 12.34
CA ASP A 551 18.13 -12.36 12.73
C ASP A 551 17.69 -13.18 11.52
N ILE A 552 17.46 -12.54 10.37
CA ILE A 552 17.13 -13.22 9.11
C ILE A 552 18.30 -14.09 8.63
N MET A 553 19.53 -13.57 8.69
CA MET A 553 20.72 -14.35 8.32
C MET A 553 20.93 -15.55 9.24
N ASN A 554 20.72 -15.38 10.55
CA ASN A 554 20.78 -16.47 11.53
C ASN A 554 19.72 -17.55 11.28
N ALA A 555 18.54 -17.16 10.78
CA ALA A 555 17.45 -18.08 10.47
C ALA A 555 17.58 -18.80 9.12
N ALA A 556 18.51 -18.39 8.28
CA ALA A 556 18.71 -18.94 6.93
C ALA A 556 19.29 -20.35 6.97
N ASP A 557 18.87 -21.19 6.02
CA ASP A 557 19.48 -22.50 5.79
C ASP A 557 20.87 -22.36 5.13
N GLN A 558 21.05 -21.31 4.31
CA GLN A 558 22.32 -20.97 3.67
C GLN A 558 22.42 -19.45 3.50
N VAL A 559 23.63 -18.92 3.69
CA VAL A 559 23.99 -17.52 3.45
C VAL A 559 25.05 -17.46 2.35
N ILE A 560 24.87 -16.54 1.41
CA ILE A 560 25.80 -16.24 0.33
C ILE A 560 26.22 -14.78 0.50
N ASP A 561 27.49 -14.57 0.83
CA ASP A 561 28.06 -13.23 0.99
C ASP A 561 28.74 -12.80 -0.33
N ILE A 562 28.27 -11.69 -0.90
CA ILE A 562 28.79 -11.09 -2.13
C ILE A 562 29.65 -9.88 -1.78
N GLY A 563 30.90 -9.87 -2.24
CA GLY A 563 31.87 -8.82 -1.95
C GLY A 563 33.11 -8.92 -2.83
N PRO A 564 34.31 -8.59 -2.32
CA PRO A 564 34.62 -8.09 -0.97
C PRO A 564 34.22 -6.62 -0.74
N GLU A 565 34.14 -5.82 -1.79
CA GLU A 565 33.74 -4.41 -1.73
C GLU A 565 32.51 -4.13 -2.64
N ALA A 566 32.21 -2.86 -2.90
CA ALA A 566 31.14 -2.43 -3.80
C ALA A 566 31.68 -2.12 -5.21
N GLY A 567 30.79 -2.11 -6.21
CA GLY A 567 31.13 -1.67 -7.56
C GLY A 567 32.16 -2.55 -8.25
N THR A 568 33.20 -1.92 -8.82
CA THR A 568 34.25 -2.61 -9.59
C THR A 568 35.08 -3.60 -8.76
N HIS A 569 35.15 -3.38 -7.44
CA HIS A 569 35.85 -4.22 -6.46
C HIS A 569 34.92 -5.25 -5.77
N GLY A 570 33.65 -5.31 -6.17
CA GLY A 570 32.70 -6.33 -5.74
C GLY A 570 32.49 -7.42 -6.80
N GLY A 571 31.36 -8.11 -6.68
CA GLY A 571 30.89 -9.08 -7.66
C GLY A 571 31.50 -10.47 -7.52
N GLU A 572 32.15 -10.78 -6.41
CA GLU A 572 32.68 -12.10 -6.07
C GLU A 572 31.89 -12.72 -4.92
N VAL A 573 31.89 -14.06 -4.84
CA VAL A 573 31.33 -14.79 -3.70
C VAL A 573 32.44 -14.93 -2.65
N VAL A 574 32.35 -14.17 -1.56
CA VAL A 574 33.40 -14.13 -0.53
C VAL A 574 33.23 -15.20 0.53
N ALA A 575 32.00 -15.60 0.80
CA ALA A 575 31.67 -16.69 1.69
C ALA A 575 30.34 -17.33 1.28
N ASN A 576 30.22 -18.64 1.49
CA ASN A 576 29.01 -19.39 1.17
C ASN A 576 28.89 -20.58 2.12
N GLY A 577 27.75 -20.74 2.77
CA GLY A 577 27.51 -21.87 3.68
C GLY A 577 26.48 -21.54 4.76
N THR A 578 26.59 -22.21 5.91
CA THR A 578 25.77 -21.87 7.08
C THR A 578 26.27 -20.59 7.73
N MET A 579 25.48 -19.99 8.63
CA MET A 579 25.92 -18.83 9.41
C MET A 579 27.25 -19.08 10.16
N ALA A 580 27.45 -20.30 10.68
CA ALA A 580 28.69 -20.69 11.34
C ALA A 580 29.90 -20.70 10.39
N ASP A 581 29.68 -20.94 9.10
CA ASP A 581 30.73 -20.89 8.07
C ASP A 581 31.02 -19.44 7.67
N ILE A 582 29.99 -18.59 7.56
CA ILE A 582 30.15 -17.16 7.30
C ILE A 582 30.98 -16.50 8.40
N LEU A 583 30.70 -16.78 9.68
CA LEU A 583 31.42 -16.19 10.81
C LEU A 583 32.93 -16.51 10.84
N LYS A 584 33.35 -17.62 10.20
CA LYS A 584 34.76 -18.01 10.06
C LYS A 584 35.47 -17.34 8.88
N SER A 585 34.71 -16.75 7.96
CA SER A 585 35.27 -16.09 6.79
C SER A 585 35.95 -14.77 7.16
N SER A 586 36.83 -14.28 6.28
CA SER A 586 37.47 -12.98 6.42
C SER A 586 36.65 -11.84 5.81
N SER A 587 35.35 -12.03 5.57
CA SER A 587 34.51 -11.03 4.93
C SER A 587 34.22 -9.85 5.86
N LEU A 588 33.83 -8.72 5.28
CA LEU A 588 33.41 -7.55 6.06
C LEU A 588 32.16 -7.87 6.88
N THR A 589 31.21 -8.61 6.32
CA THR A 589 29.99 -9.03 7.01
C THR A 589 30.33 -9.91 8.21
N ALA A 590 31.17 -10.92 8.05
CA ALA A 590 31.67 -11.74 9.15
C ALA A 590 32.35 -10.90 10.24
N SER A 591 33.15 -9.89 9.84
CA SER A 591 33.84 -9.00 10.77
C SER A 591 32.88 -8.18 11.65
N TYR A 592 31.71 -7.80 11.15
CA TYR A 592 30.71 -7.10 11.96
C TYR A 592 29.94 -8.06 12.87
N LEU A 593 29.58 -9.24 12.36
CA LEU A 593 28.79 -10.23 13.09
C LEU A 593 29.57 -10.90 14.23
N ASN A 594 30.89 -11.10 14.06
CA ASN A 594 31.75 -11.63 15.11
C ASN A 594 32.28 -10.55 16.08
N GLY A 595 31.91 -9.28 15.87
CA GLY A 595 32.31 -8.15 16.71
C GLY A 595 33.74 -7.63 16.52
N THR A 596 34.54 -8.18 15.59
CA THR A 596 35.89 -7.65 15.30
C THR A 596 35.85 -6.22 14.77
N LYS A 597 34.80 -5.87 14.01
CA LYS A 597 34.41 -4.51 13.68
C LYS A 597 33.07 -4.20 14.32
N GLN A 598 32.91 -2.98 14.82
CA GLN A 598 31.66 -2.52 15.39
C GLN A 598 31.39 -1.05 15.09
N ILE A 599 30.12 -0.67 15.17
CA ILE A 599 29.68 0.71 15.28
C ILE A 599 29.74 1.05 16.78
N GLU A 600 30.69 1.88 17.17
CA GLU A 600 30.94 2.23 18.56
C GLU A 600 29.85 3.16 19.12
N VAL A 601 29.46 2.90 20.36
CA VAL A 601 28.58 3.80 21.12
C VAL A 601 29.35 5.09 21.44
N PRO A 602 28.78 6.28 21.17
CA PRO A 602 29.44 7.55 21.51
C PRO A 602 29.75 7.65 23.00
N LYS A 603 31.02 7.88 23.35
CA LYS A 603 31.46 8.01 24.76
C LYS A 603 30.85 9.21 25.50
N LYS A 604 30.45 10.25 24.76
CA LYS A 604 29.79 11.45 25.28
C LYS A 604 28.65 11.83 24.33
N ARG A 605 27.42 11.89 24.85
CA ARG A 605 26.24 12.42 24.16
C ARG A 605 26.32 13.94 24.11
N ARG A 606 25.79 14.56 23.05
CA ARG A 606 25.72 16.02 22.93
C ARG A 606 24.61 16.59 23.80
N ASN A 607 24.86 17.74 24.41
CA ASN A 607 23.82 18.50 25.14
C ASN A 607 23.12 19.48 24.19
N PHE A 608 21.86 19.78 24.50
CA PHE A 608 21.05 20.75 23.77
C PHE A 608 20.54 21.86 24.70
N THR A 609 20.33 23.04 24.14
CA THR A 609 19.70 24.20 24.81
C THR A 609 18.49 24.73 24.03
N GLU A 610 18.49 24.52 22.71
CA GLU A 610 17.42 24.91 21.80
C GLU A 610 16.55 23.67 21.50
N PHE A 611 15.23 23.87 21.39
CA PHE A 611 14.28 22.80 21.07
C PHE A 611 13.07 23.34 20.30
N ILE A 612 12.31 22.43 19.71
CA ILE A 612 10.96 22.66 19.18
C ILE A 612 10.02 21.73 19.93
N ARG A 613 8.95 22.25 20.52
CA ARG A 613 7.97 21.46 21.24
C ARG A 613 6.60 21.61 20.60
N ILE A 614 6.01 20.48 20.22
CA ILE A 614 4.66 20.38 19.68
C ILE A 614 3.75 19.94 20.82
N ILE A 615 2.70 20.71 21.09
CA ILE A 615 1.74 20.46 22.17
C ILE A 615 0.43 19.95 21.56
N GLY A 616 -0.10 18.86 22.10
CA GLY A 616 -1.38 18.26 21.71
C GLY A 616 -1.41 17.70 20.29
N ALA A 617 -0.35 17.04 19.84
CA ALA A 617 -0.28 16.39 18.54
C ALA A 617 -1.32 15.26 18.43
N ARG A 618 -2.27 15.39 17.49
CA ARG A 618 -3.45 14.51 17.39
C ARG A 618 -3.86 14.16 15.96
N GLU A 619 -2.94 14.34 15.01
CA GLU A 619 -3.15 13.92 13.63
C GLU A 619 -3.21 12.38 13.54
N ASN A 620 -4.11 11.84 12.70
CA ASN A 620 -4.33 10.40 12.53
C ASN A 620 -4.55 9.64 13.85
N ASN A 621 -3.61 8.76 14.23
CA ASN A 621 -3.72 7.93 15.42
C ASN A 621 -3.01 8.51 16.66
N LEU A 622 -2.35 9.68 16.56
CA LEU A 622 -1.67 10.31 17.68
C LEU A 622 -2.67 10.71 18.77
N LYS A 623 -2.34 10.40 20.04
CA LYS A 623 -3.24 10.51 21.19
C LYS A 623 -3.11 11.85 21.92
N ASN A 624 -3.12 12.96 21.18
CA ASN A 624 -2.97 14.31 21.72
C ASN A 624 -1.69 14.45 22.58
N ILE A 625 -0.57 14.01 22.03
CA ILE A 625 0.72 13.92 22.74
C ILE A 625 1.51 15.23 22.67
N ASP A 626 2.28 15.51 23.72
CA ASP A 626 3.26 16.59 23.74
C ASP A 626 4.64 16.01 23.45
N VAL A 627 5.36 16.56 22.47
CA VAL A 627 6.67 16.03 22.07
C VAL A 627 7.70 17.14 21.92
N THR A 628 8.87 16.93 22.50
CA THR A 628 10.01 17.87 22.41
C THR A 628 11.08 17.33 21.46
N PHE A 629 11.48 18.14 20.49
CA PHE A 629 12.54 17.87 19.53
C PHE A 629 13.76 18.76 19.84
N PRO A 630 14.81 18.20 20.47
CA PRO A 630 16.07 18.90 20.66
C PRO A 630 16.72 19.34 19.35
N LEU A 631 17.40 20.49 19.38
CA LEU A 631 18.17 21.03 18.25
C LEU A 631 19.68 20.96 18.53
N GLY A 632 20.45 20.93 17.45
CA GLY A 632 21.92 20.87 17.47
C GLY A 632 22.50 19.48 17.76
N ILE A 633 21.66 18.46 17.86
CA ILE A 633 22.03 17.08 18.20
C ILE A 633 21.40 16.07 17.22
N LEU A 634 21.78 14.80 17.34
CA LEU A 634 21.13 13.69 16.64
C LEU A 634 19.93 13.19 17.45
N THR A 635 18.72 13.48 16.98
CA THR A 635 17.47 12.99 17.57
C THR A 635 16.90 11.86 16.73
N VAL A 636 16.59 10.72 17.33
CA VAL A 636 16.03 9.55 16.62
C VAL A 636 14.63 9.25 17.12
N ILE A 637 13.70 9.03 16.19
CA ILE A 637 12.30 8.74 16.47
C ILE A 637 12.09 7.25 16.20
N THR A 638 11.71 6.52 17.24
CA THR A 638 11.62 5.06 17.27
C THR A 638 10.20 4.61 17.63
N GLY A 639 9.97 3.29 17.57
CA GLY A 639 8.68 2.67 17.84
C GLY A 639 8.22 1.71 16.74
N VAL A 640 7.22 0.89 17.01
CA VAL A 640 6.73 -0.13 16.06
C VAL A 640 6.10 0.47 14.79
N SER A 641 5.94 -0.35 13.75
CA SER A 641 5.29 0.09 12.51
C SER A 641 3.83 0.50 12.80
N GLY A 642 3.39 1.64 12.24
CA GLY A 642 2.06 2.19 12.51
C GLY A 642 1.90 2.93 13.84
N SER A 643 2.95 3.09 14.66
CA SER A 643 2.86 3.81 15.95
C SER A 643 2.62 5.33 15.83
N GLY A 644 2.81 5.91 14.63
CA GLY A 644 2.60 7.33 14.37
C GLY A 644 3.85 8.14 14.05
N LYS A 645 5.04 7.52 13.93
CA LYS A 645 6.33 8.19 13.63
C LYS A 645 6.25 9.12 12.41
N SER A 646 5.83 8.59 11.26
CA SER A 646 5.72 9.37 10.03
C SER A 646 4.63 10.45 10.14
N THR A 647 3.55 10.21 10.88
CA THR A 647 2.54 11.25 11.16
C THR A 647 3.15 12.41 11.94
N LEU A 648 3.85 12.11 13.03
CA LEU A 648 4.47 13.11 13.90
C LEU A 648 5.50 13.97 13.14
N VAL A 649 6.28 13.36 12.25
CA VAL A 649 7.34 14.08 11.53
C VAL A 649 6.84 14.72 10.25
N LYS A 650 6.25 13.93 9.34
CA LYS A 650 5.92 14.36 7.97
C LYS A 650 4.65 15.21 7.93
N LYS A 651 3.68 14.97 8.81
CA LYS A 651 2.41 15.71 8.86
C LYS A 651 2.40 16.84 9.89
N LEU A 652 3.21 16.76 10.94
CA LEU A 652 3.29 17.81 11.95
C LEU A 652 4.63 18.56 11.90
N LEU A 653 5.72 17.97 12.37
CA LEU A 653 6.99 18.68 12.55
C LEU A 653 7.47 19.42 11.29
N TYR A 654 7.58 18.74 10.16
CA TYR A 654 8.11 19.32 8.93
C TYR A 654 7.25 20.49 8.40
N PRO A 655 5.92 20.34 8.19
CA PRO A 655 5.06 21.45 7.80
C PRO A 655 5.05 22.61 8.79
N ILE A 656 5.09 22.33 10.11
CA ILE A 656 5.10 23.37 11.15
C ILE A 656 6.38 24.20 11.05
N VAL A 657 7.56 23.54 11.03
CA VAL A 657 8.84 24.25 10.93
C VAL A 657 8.92 25.04 9.63
N LEU A 658 8.50 24.45 8.51
CA LEU A 658 8.53 25.12 7.20
C LEU A 658 7.68 26.40 7.20
N LYS A 659 6.52 26.39 7.88
CA LYS A 659 5.66 27.56 8.00
C LYS A 659 6.26 28.63 8.92
N GLU A 660 6.80 28.24 10.08
CA GLU A 660 7.39 29.19 11.06
C GLU A 660 8.64 29.90 10.54
N ILE A 661 9.41 29.26 9.65
CA ILE A 661 10.56 29.89 8.97
C ILE A 661 10.17 30.76 7.75
N GLY A 662 8.87 30.89 7.46
CA GLY A 662 8.35 31.70 6.35
C GLY A 662 8.32 30.99 4.98
N GLY A 663 8.44 29.66 4.96
CA GLY A 663 8.26 28.85 3.76
C GLY A 663 6.79 28.60 3.42
N TYR A 664 6.55 28.14 2.19
CA TYR A 664 5.24 27.68 1.72
C TYR A 664 5.29 26.16 1.54
N GLY A 665 4.29 25.46 2.07
CA GLY A 665 4.22 24.00 1.98
C GLY A 665 2.84 23.45 2.31
N GLU A 666 2.76 22.13 2.47
CA GLU A 666 1.53 21.46 2.90
C GLU A 666 1.06 22.00 4.25
N LYS A 667 -0.26 21.93 4.47
CA LYS A 667 -0.86 22.29 5.76
C LYS A 667 -0.41 21.27 6.82
N ALA A 668 0.04 21.77 7.97
CA ALA A 668 0.29 20.92 9.14
C ALA A 668 -0.99 20.21 9.59
N GLY A 669 -0.83 18.99 10.10
CA GLY A 669 -1.90 18.22 10.74
C GLY A 669 -2.44 18.88 12.01
N GLN A 670 -3.27 18.16 12.74
CA GLN A 670 -3.94 18.66 13.94
C GLN A 670 -3.00 18.66 15.16
N PHE A 671 -2.79 19.84 15.74
CA PHE A 671 -2.08 20.07 17.00
C PHE A 671 -2.66 21.27 17.75
N THR A 672 -2.28 21.48 19.01
CA THR A 672 -2.80 22.57 19.86
C THR A 672 -1.97 23.84 19.71
N SER A 673 -0.68 23.75 19.96
CA SER A 673 0.25 24.87 19.80
C SER A 673 1.67 24.35 19.55
N VAL A 674 2.56 25.25 19.16
CA VAL A 674 3.97 24.96 19.01
C VAL A 674 4.79 26.06 19.65
N GLU A 675 5.84 25.69 20.36
CA GLU A 675 6.82 26.59 20.97
C GLU A 675 8.23 26.14 20.59
N GLY A 676 9.20 27.06 20.55
CA GLY A 676 10.59 26.68 20.31
C GLY A 676 11.43 27.72 19.59
N SER A 677 12.70 27.35 19.38
CA SER A 677 13.75 28.22 18.85
C SER A 677 13.76 28.29 17.31
N PHE A 678 12.62 28.60 16.67
CA PHE A 678 12.51 28.66 15.20
C PHE A 678 13.49 29.65 14.55
N LYS A 679 13.79 30.77 15.24
CA LYS A 679 14.75 31.78 14.77
C LYS A 679 16.17 31.25 14.57
N SER A 680 16.51 30.14 15.23
CA SER A 680 17.82 29.49 15.09
C SER A 680 17.95 28.71 13.78
N ILE A 681 16.84 28.37 13.12
CA ILE A 681 16.77 27.54 11.91
C ILE A 681 16.38 28.43 10.73
N LYS A 682 17.18 28.40 9.66
CA LYS A 682 16.85 29.13 8.43
C LYS A 682 16.08 28.28 7.42
N ASN A 683 16.46 27.01 7.31
CA ASN A 683 15.92 26.07 6.34
C ASN A 683 15.60 24.74 7.03
N VAL A 684 14.56 24.06 6.57
CA VAL A 684 14.27 22.66 6.92
C VAL A 684 14.30 21.83 5.64
N GLU A 685 14.95 20.68 5.69
CA GLU A 685 15.11 19.78 4.56
C GLU A 685 14.60 18.40 4.96
N PHE A 686 13.53 17.93 4.29
CA PHE A 686 13.00 16.59 4.47
C PHE A 686 13.56 15.67 3.39
N VAL A 687 14.38 14.71 3.80
CA VAL A 687 15.10 13.80 2.92
C VAL A 687 14.45 12.41 2.98
N ASP A 688 13.51 12.19 2.07
CA ASP A 688 12.78 10.93 1.92
C ASP A 688 13.45 9.97 0.92
N GLN A 689 12.94 8.73 0.91
CA GLN A 689 13.33 7.66 -0.02
C GLN A 689 12.70 7.79 -1.41
N ASN A 690 11.89 8.82 -1.66
CA ASN A 690 11.30 9.02 -2.97
C ASN A 690 12.41 9.23 -4.02
N PRO A 691 12.26 8.64 -5.22
CA PRO A 691 13.25 8.79 -6.29
C PRO A 691 13.56 10.27 -6.54
N ILE A 692 14.85 10.59 -6.74
CA ILE A 692 15.30 11.97 -6.97
C ILE A 692 14.56 12.61 -8.16
N GLY A 693 14.33 11.79 -9.19
CA GLY A 693 13.52 12.16 -10.33
C GLY A 693 12.94 10.91 -10.97
N ARG A 694 11.70 11.01 -11.46
CA ARG A 694 11.06 9.94 -12.25
C ARG A 694 11.55 9.90 -13.69
N SER A 695 12.24 10.95 -14.12
CA SER A 695 12.81 11.01 -15.47
C SER A 695 14.15 10.29 -15.48
N SER A 696 14.32 9.44 -16.48
CA SER A 696 15.55 8.75 -16.82
C SER A 696 16.73 9.68 -17.10
N ARG A 697 16.45 10.99 -17.28
CA ARG A 697 17.40 12.08 -17.53
C ARG A 697 18.07 12.66 -16.28
N SER A 698 17.54 12.36 -15.10
CA SER A 698 18.17 12.71 -13.84
C SER A 698 19.23 11.66 -13.51
N ASN A 699 20.39 12.10 -13.01
CA ASN A 699 21.48 11.22 -12.59
C ASN A 699 22.34 11.90 -11.50
N PRO A 700 23.26 11.18 -10.83
CA PRO A 700 24.07 11.74 -9.76
C PRO A 700 24.80 13.03 -10.16
N VAL A 701 25.45 13.03 -11.33
CA VAL A 701 26.33 14.12 -11.79
C VAL A 701 25.56 15.40 -12.16
N THR A 702 24.33 15.27 -12.67
CA THR A 702 23.43 16.40 -12.91
C THR A 702 22.90 16.98 -11.60
N TYR A 703 22.61 16.12 -10.61
CA TYR A 703 22.06 16.54 -9.32
C TYR A 703 23.04 17.40 -8.50
N ILE A 704 24.29 16.97 -8.38
CA ILE A 704 25.35 17.76 -7.70
C ILE A 704 25.90 18.92 -8.56
N LYS A 705 25.37 19.11 -9.77
CA LYS A 705 25.79 20.14 -10.74
C LYS A 705 27.28 20.07 -11.10
N ALA A 706 27.88 18.88 -11.09
CA ALA A 706 29.23 18.66 -11.62
C ALA A 706 29.20 18.53 -13.15
N TYR A 707 28.08 18.10 -13.72
CA TYR A 707 27.96 17.88 -15.16
C TYR A 707 28.16 19.16 -15.98
N ASP A 708 27.76 20.32 -15.45
CA ASP A 708 27.96 21.60 -16.13
C ASP A 708 29.45 21.92 -16.33
N ASP A 709 30.29 21.62 -15.34
CA ASP A 709 31.73 21.81 -15.42
C ASP A 709 32.38 20.77 -16.36
N ILE A 710 31.90 19.52 -16.33
CA ILE A 710 32.37 18.47 -17.27
C ILE A 710 32.02 18.86 -18.72
N ARG A 711 30.80 19.33 -18.99
CA ARG A 711 30.40 19.77 -20.34
C ARG A 711 31.20 20.99 -20.80
N ALA A 712 31.52 21.90 -19.90
CA ALA A 712 32.39 23.04 -20.20
C ALA A 712 33.82 22.58 -20.54
N LEU A 713 34.36 21.59 -19.82
CA LEU A 713 35.66 20.97 -20.09
C LEU A 713 35.69 20.34 -21.50
N PHE A 714 34.66 19.60 -21.89
CA PHE A 714 34.59 19.01 -23.22
C PHE A 714 34.43 20.07 -24.32
N ALA A 715 33.63 21.11 -24.10
CA ALA A 715 33.51 22.23 -25.05
C ALA A 715 34.80 23.08 -25.20
N ALA A 716 35.74 22.95 -24.27
CA ALA A 716 37.05 23.58 -24.34
C ALA A 716 38.06 22.81 -25.19
N GLN A 717 37.80 21.54 -25.54
CA GLN A 717 38.75 20.71 -26.29
C GLN A 717 38.98 21.24 -27.72
N LYS A 718 40.20 21.01 -28.24
CA LYS A 718 40.61 21.49 -29.57
C LYS A 718 39.65 21.08 -30.68
N LEU A 719 39.23 19.81 -30.69
CA LEU A 719 38.28 19.28 -31.69
C LEU A 719 36.90 19.96 -31.57
N SER A 720 36.45 20.25 -30.35
CA SER A 720 35.19 20.96 -30.11
C SER A 720 35.24 22.40 -30.59
N LYS A 721 36.37 23.09 -30.42
CA LYS A 721 36.56 24.45 -30.95
C LYS A 721 36.52 24.47 -32.48
N LEU A 722 37.17 23.51 -33.14
CA LEU A 722 37.15 23.38 -34.60
C LEU A 722 35.74 23.10 -35.16
N ARG A 723 34.95 22.28 -34.46
CA ARG A 723 33.58 21.92 -34.85
C ARG A 723 32.49 22.86 -34.30
N ALA A 724 32.88 23.96 -33.66
CA ALA A 724 31.98 24.89 -32.98
C ALA A 724 31.03 24.23 -31.95
N TYR A 725 31.45 23.13 -31.33
CA TYR A 725 30.68 22.45 -30.29
C TYR A 725 30.71 23.25 -28.97
N GLN A 726 29.53 23.66 -28.55
CA GLN A 726 29.25 24.24 -27.23
C GLN A 726 28.91 23.18 -26.18
N ALA A 727 28.92 23.55 -24.90
CA ALA A 727 28.56 22.67 -23.77
C ALA A 727 27.18 21.99 -23.89
N LYS A 728 26.24 22.55 -24.67
CA LYS A 728 24.94 21.92 -24.95
C LYS A 728 25.04 20.64 -25.78
N HIS A 729 26.05 20.49 -26.64
CA HIS A 729 26.23 19.30 -27.47
C HIS A 729 26.67 18.09 -26.64
N PHE A 730 27.35 18.32 -25.52
CA PHE A 730 27.74 17.29 -24.55
C PHE A 730 26.65 17.02 -23.51
N SER A 731 25.39 17.41 -23.78
CA SER A 731 24.25 17.12 -22.92
C SER A 731 23.32 16.14 -23.60
N PHE A 732 23.05 14.99 -22.95
CA PHE A 732 22.05 14.03 -23.46
C PHE A 732 20.60 14.56 -23.33
N ASN A 733 20.39 15.65 -22.60
CA ASN A 733 19.08 16.24 -22.34
C ASN A 733 18.61 17.25 -23.40
N VAL A 734 19.51 17.71 -24.28
CA VAL A 734 19.25 18.81 -25.21
C VAL A 734 19.53 18.36 -26.65
N ASP A 735 18.76 18.89 -27.59
CA ASP A 735 18.98 18.64 -29.02
C ASP A 735 20.32 19.22 -29.48
N GLY A 736 20.94 18.54 -30.45
CA GLY A 736 22.25 18.87 -30.97
C GLY A 736 23.16 17.65 -30.99
N GLY A 737 23.67 17.24 -29.83
CA GLY A 737 24.66 16.16 -29.72
C GLY A 737 24.14 14.81 -29.21
N ARG A 738 22.93 14.75 -28.66
CA ARG A 738 22.30 13.49 -28.22
C ARG A 738 21.85 12.62 -29.40
N CYS A 739 21.69 11.32 -29.17
CA CYS A 739 21.11 10.39 -30.14
C CYS A 739 19.63 10.76 -30.41
N GLU A 740 19.24 10.85 -31.68
CA GLU A 740 17.89 11.24 -32.08
C GLU A 740 16.86 10.12 -31.85
N LYS A 741 17.26 8.85 -32.01
CA LYS A 741 16.36 7.70 -31.90
C LYS A 741 15.82 7.51 -30.47
N CYS A 742 16.73 7.43 -29.49
CA CYS A 742 16.36 7.32 -28.07
C CYS A 742 16.21 8.68 -27.39
N LYS A 743 16.35 9.80 -28.11
CA LYS A 743 16.33 11.18 -27.54
C LYS A 743 17.22 11.37 -26.31
N GLY A 744 18.37 10.70 -26.28
CA GLY A 744 19.36 10.76 -25.20
C GLY A 744 19.13 9.81 -24.02
N GLU A 745 18.10 8.95 -24.05
CA GLU A 745 17.87 7.97 -22.96
C GLU A 745 18.89 6.82 -22.98
N GLY A 746 19.30 6.38 -24.18
CA GLY A 746 20.18 5.22 -24.38
C GLY A 746 19.41 3.89 -24.53
N GLU A 747 18.14 3.90 -24.17
CA GLU A 747 17.22 2.76 -24.27
C GLU A 747 15.91 3.18 -24.96
N ILE A 748 15.11 2.18 -25.36
CA ILE A 748 13.79 2.33 -25.94
C ILE A 748 12.82 1.48 -25.13
N THR A 749 11.79 2.10 -24.58
CA THR A 749 10.72 1.42 -23.85
C THR A 749 9.71 0.83 -24.84
N VAL A 750 9.40 -0.46 -24.68
CA VAL A 750 8.36 -1.17 -25.42
C VAL A 750 7.25 -1.54 -24.43
N GLU A 751 6.07 -0.97 -24.66
CA GLU A 751 4.89 -1.27 -23.83
C GLU A 751 4.40 -2.71 -24.07
N MET A 752 4.21 -3.46 -22.98
CA MET A 752 3.76 -4.85 -23.01
C MET A 752 2.33 -4.95 -22.46
N GLN A 753 1.48 -5.82 -23.05
CA GLN A 753 0.07 -5.90 -22.63
C GLN A 753 -0.16 -6.60 -21.27
N PHE A 754 0.68 -7.59 -20.94
CA PHE A 754 0.49 -8.45 -19.76
C PHE A 754 1.70 -8.49 -18.81
N MET A 755 2.73 -7.70 -19.12
CA MET A 755 3.99 -7.67 -18.37
C MET A 755 4.37 -6.22 -18.10
N ALA A 756 5.35 -6.01 -17.22
CA ALA A 756 6.00 -4.73 -17.10
C ALA A 756 6.61 -4.32 -18.45
N ASP A 757 6.63 -3.01 -18.72
CA ASP A 757 7.27 -2.45 -19.89
C ASP A 757 8.74 -2.91 -19.97
N VAL A 758 9.17 -3.21 -21.18
CA VAL A 758 10.52 -3.69 -21.43
C VAL A 758 11.38 -2.52 -21.89
N HIS A 759 12.58 -2.39 -21.32
CA HIS A 759 13.59 -1.44 -21.78
C HIS A 759 14.63 -2.17 -22.64
N LEU A 760 14.75 -1.77 -23.90
CA LEU A 760 15.73 -2.33 -24.84
C LEU A 760 16.85 -1.34 -25.10
N GLU A 761 18.09 -1.82 -25.23
CA GLU A 761 19.22 -0.98 -25.63
C GLU A 761 18.95 -0.34 -27.00
N CYS A 762 19.25 0.96 -27.13
CA CYS A 762 19.08 1.67 -28.40
C CYS A 762 20.14 1.22 -29.42
N ASP A 763 19.72 0.49 -30.44
CA ASP A 763 20.52 0.05 -31.60
C ASP A 763 21.22 1.18 -32.40
N ALA A 764 20.75 2.43 -32.32
CA ALA A 764 21.36 3.54 -33.06
C ALA A 764 22.61 4.10 -32.37
N CYS A 765 22.66 4.07 -31.04
CA CYS A 765 23.80 4.57 -30.26
C CYS A 765 24.48 3.50 -29.40
N ASN A 766 23.98 2.26 -29.41
CA ASN A 766 24.40 1.16 -28.54
C ASN A 766 24.50 1.63 -27.08
N GLY A 767 23.40 2.17 -26.56
CA GLY A 767 23.33 2.65 -25.18
C GLY A 767 24.02 3.99 -24.89
N LYS A 768 24.93 4.46 -25.75
CA LYS A 768 25.83 5.60 -25.47
C LYS A 768 25.18 6.99 -25.41
N ARG A 769 23.88 7.11 -25.68
CA ARG A 769 23.09 8.37 -25.60
C ARG A 769 23.49 9.52 -26.54
N PHE A 770 24.64 9.48 -27.21
CA PHE A 770 25.17 10.56 -28.05
C PHE A 770 25.33 10.16 -29.53
N LYS A 771 25.47 11.16 -30.40
CA LYS A 771 25.88 10.98 -31.80
C LYS A 771 27.35 10.58 -31.87
N LYS A 772 27.71 9.77 -32.87
CA LYS A 772 29.10 9.31 -33.09
C LYS A 772 30.10 10.46 -33.14
N GLU A 773 29.75 11.56 -33.82
CA GLU A 773 30.61 12.75 -33.96
C GLU A 773 30.94 13.45 -32.62
N VAL A 774 30.05 13.36 -31.63
CA VAL A 774 30.27 13.92 -30.28
C VAL A 774 31.23 13.04 -29.48
N LEU A 775 31.12 11.72 -29.65
CA LEU A 775 31.99 10.74 -28.98
C LEU A 775 33.43 10.74 -29.50
N GLU A 776 33.69 11.39 -30.65
CA GLU A 776 35.05 11.62 -31.14
C GLU A 776 35.82 12.65 -30.32
N VAL A 777 35.13 13.53 -29.60
CA VAL A 777 35.77 14.50 -28.71
C VAL A 777 36.19 13.77 -27.43
N LYS A 778 37.48 13.83 -27.14
CA LYS A 778 38.10 13.18 -25.98
C LYS A 778 38.81 14.19 -25.09
N PHE A 779 38.81 13.91 -23.79
CA PHE A 779 39.69 14.50 -22.79
C PHE A 779 40.53 13.37 -22.19
N GLN A 780 41.85 13.41 -22.39
CA GLN A 780 42.78 12.36 -21.93
C GLN A 780 42.30 10.95 -22.33
N ASP A 781 42.06 10.77 -23.65
CA ASP A 781 41.57 9.55 -24.30
C ASP A 781 40.15 9.06 -23.97
N ALA A 782 39.50 9.64 -22.96
CA ALA A 782 38.11 9.37 -22.59
C ALA A 782 37.12 10.32 -23.28
N ASN A 783 36.07 9.78 -23.90
CA ASN A 783 34.95 10.56 -24.44
C ASN A 783 33.89 10.85 -23.34
N ILE A 784 32.85 11.62 -23.67
CA ILE A 784 31.83 12.03 -22.69
C ILE A 784 31.01 10.86 -22.12
N ASP A 785 30.76 9.82 -22.93
CA ASP A 785 30.08 8.60 -22.51
C ASP A 785 30.99 7.79 -21.58
N ASP A 786 32.27 7.65 -21.91
CA ASP A 786 33.26 6.99 -21.04
C ASP A 786 33.25 7.63 -19.65
N ILE A 787 33.30 8.97 -19.55
CA ILE A 787 33.21 9.70 -18.27
C ILE A 787 31.88 9.42 -17.55
N LEU A 788 30.75 9.38 -18.26
CA LEU A 788 29.45 9.10 -17.64
C LEU A 788 29.31 7.66 -17.16
N THR A 789 30.04 6.72 -17.76
CA THR A 789 30.05 5.30 -17.38
C THR A 789 31.06 4.98 -16.27
N MET A 790 32.02 5.86 -15.98
CA MET A 790 32.92 5.72 -14.83
C MET A 790 32.13 5.70 -13.52
N THR A 791 32.59 4.87 -12.58
CA THR A 791 32.16 4.97 -11.19
C THR A 791 32.61 6.31 -10.59
N ILE A 792 31.96 6.77 -9.53
CA ILE A 792 32.37 7.99 -8.83
C ILE A 792 33.81 7.88 -8.32
N ASP A 793 34.23 6.71 -7.85
CA ASP A 793 35.60 6.46 -7.41
C ASP A 793 36.60 6.61 -8.56
N ASP A 794 36.33 5.95 -9.70
CA ASP A 794 37.18 6.02 -10.89
C ASP A 794 37.23 7.46 -11.45
N ALA A 795 36.09 8.15 -11.46
CA ALA A 795 36.02 9.53 -11.92
C ALA A 795 36.79 10.49 -11.02
N ILE A 796 36.73 10.31 -9.70
CA ILE A 796 37.53 11.12 -8.75
C ILE A 796 39.01 10.91 -9.01
N ALA A 797 39.46 9.65 -9.13
CA ALA A 797 40.85 9.32 -9.42
C ALA A 797 41.30 9.93 -10.77
N PHE A 798 40.49 9.80 -11.82
CA PHE A 798 40.75 10.35 -13.14
C PHE A 798 40.85 11.89 -13.13
N PHE A 799 39.93 12.58 -12.46
CA PHE A 799 39.98 14.04 -12.37
C PHE A 799 41.07 14.56 -11.42
N GLU A 800 41.47 13.78 -10.42
CA GLU A 800 42.61 14.10 -9.54
C GLU A 800 43.93 13.99 -10.31
N GLU A 801 44.15 12.89 -11.04
CA GLU A 801 45.32 12.67 -11.89
C GLU A 801 45.52 13.80 -12.91
N HIS A 802 44.42 14.28 -13.50
CA HIS A 802 44.42 15.34 -14.50
C HIS A 802 44.13 16.75 -13.95
N GLN A 803 44.32 16.95 -12.64
CA GLN A 803 44.30 18.26 -11.96
C GLN A 803 42.99 19.06 -12.09
N GLN A 804 41.85 18.39 -12.27
CA GLN A 804 40.52 19.03 -12.34
C GLN A 804 39.88 19.15 -10.93
N THR A 805 40.53 19.94 -10.07
CA THR A 805 40.17 20.07 -8.64
C THR A 805 38.73 20.56 -8.40
N LYS A 806 38.21 21.43 -9.27
CA LYS A 806 36.81 21.94 -9.17
C LYS A 806 35.78 20.82 -9.33
N ILE A 807 35.99 19.92 -10.28
CA ILE A 807 35.08 18.79 -10.54
C ILE A 807 35.22 17.76 -9.42
N MET A 808 36.46 17.43 -9.04
CA MET A 808 36.75 16.52 -7.94
C MET A 808 36.09 16.95 -6.63
N ASN A 809 36.21 18.23 -6.24
CA ASN A 809 35.60 18.75 -5.00
C ASN A 809 34.07 18.66 -5.00
N LYS A 810 33.41 18.67 -6.17
CA LYS A 810 31.97 18.46 -6.28
C LYS A 810 31.59 16.98 -6.19
N LEU A 811 32.45 16.08 -6.66
CA LEU A 811 32.23 14.63 -6.64
C LEU A 811 32.55 14.01 -5.29
N LYS A 812 33.57 14.51 -4.57
CA LYS A 812 34.05 13.94 -3.30
C LYS A 812 32.95 13.66 -2.28
N PRO A 813 31.94 14.54 -2.08
CA PRO A 813 30.87 14.25 -1.14
C PRO A 813 30.01 13.03 -1.49
N LEU A 814 29.90 12.64 -2.76
CA LEU A 814 29.22 11.41 -3.17
C LEU A 814 30.01 10.17 -2.71
N GLN A 815 31.33 10.20 -2.81
CA GLN A 815 32.20 9.14 -2.28
C GLN A 815 32.12 9.09 -0.75
N ASP A 816 32.12 10.25 -0.07
CA ASP A 816 32.08 10.33 1.40
C ASP A 816 30.80 9.75 2.01
N VAL A 817 29.67 9.83 1.30
CA VAL A 817 28.39 9.19 1.70
C VAL A 817 28.29 7.73 1.27
N GLY A 818 29.34 7.16 0.69
CA GLY A 818 29.43 5.74 0.33
C GLY A 818 28.85 5.39 -1.05
N LEU A 819 28.71 6.35 -1.97
CA LEU A 819 28.21 6.10 -3.34
C LEU A 819 29.34 5.97 -4.38
N GLY A 820 30.57 5.66 -3.94
CA GLY A 820 31.73 5.54 -4.83
C GLY A 820 31.53 4.59 -6.02
N TYR A 821 30.73 3.53 -5.82
CA TYR A 821 30.44 2.51 -6.83
C TYR A 821 29.42 2.93 -7.90
N VAL A 822 28.62 3.96 -7.65
CA VAL A 822 27.57 4.41 -8.58
C VAL A 822 28.23 5.11 -9.78
N THR A 823 27.73 4.88 -10.99
CA THR A 823 28.27 5.55 -12.17
C THR A 823 27.73 6.98 -12.29
N LEU A 824 28.53 7.91 -12.82
CA LEU A 824 28.15 9.32 -12.91
C LEU A 824 26.83 9.54 -13.68
N GLY A 825 26.64 8.77 -14.74
CA GLY A 825 25.51 8.82 -15.65
C GLY A 825 24.37 7.85 -15.32
N GLN A 826 24.44 7.10 -14.22
CA GLN A 826 23.39 6.15 -13.82
C GLN A 826 22.05 6.86 -13.68
N SER A 827 21.00 6.28 -14.25
CA SER A 827 19.69 6.89 -14.21
C SER A 827 19.13 6.93 -12.79
N SER A 828 18.52 8.05 -12.40
CA SER A 828 17.90 8.19 -11.07
C SER A 828 16.73 7.22 -10.84
N SER A 829 16.12 6.66 -11.90
CA SER A 829 15.07 5.64 -11.79
C SER A 829 15.60 4.26 -11.43
N THR A 830 16.88 3.98 -11.68
CA THR A 830 17.52 2.71 -11.35
C THR A 830 18.27 2.75 -10.02
N LEU A 831 18.27 3.91 -9.35
CA LEU A 831 18.81 4.05 -7.99
C LEU A 831 17.78 3.57 -6.96
N SER A 832 18.27 2.86 -5.95
CA SER A 832 17.50 2.54 -4.75
C SER A 832 17.11 3.81 -3.98
N GLY A 833 16.07 3.71 -3.15
CA GLY A 833 15.63 4.82 -2.29
C GLY A 833 16.76 5.32 -1.37
N GLY A 834 17.57 4.42 -0.82
CA GLY A 834 18.73 4.75 0.02
C GLY A 834 19.87 5.42 -0.75
N GLU A 835 20.14 5.02 -2.00
CA GLU A 835 21.09 5.73 -2.87
C GLU A 835 20.61 7.15 -3.19
N ALA A 836 19.32 7.29 -3.53
CA ALA A 836 18.69 8.57 -3.81
C ALA A 836 18.84 9.54 -2.64
N GLN A 837 18.61 9.05 -1.42
CA GLN A 837 18.74 9.83 -0.18
C GLN A 837 20.19 10.25 0.09
N ARG A 838 21.16 9.35 -0.14
CA ARG A 838 22.59 9.65 0.02
C ARG A 838 23.08 10.71 -0.98
N ILE A 839 22.58 10.72 -2.22
CA ILE A 839 22.88 11.79 -3.20
C ILE A 839 22.33 13.14 -2.71
N LYS A 840 21.10 13.16 -2.17
CA LYS A 840 20.52 14.37 -1.55
C LYS A 840 21.43 14.86 -0.43
N LEU A 841 21.85 13.97 0.48
CA LEU A 841 22.79 14.27 1.58
C LEU A 841 24.12 14.85 1.07
N ALA A 842 24.74 14.24 0.06
CA ALA A 842 25.99 14.71 -0.53
C ALA A 842 25.88 16.15 -1.06
N SER A 843 24.75 16.51 -1.68
CA SER A 843 24.51 17.87 -2.19
C SER A 843 24.53 18.95 -1.09
N PHE A 844 24.17 18.60 0.14
CA PHE A 844 24.21 19.50 1.29
C PHE A 844 25.61 19.61 1.90
N LEU A 845 26.42 18.55 1.81
CA LEU A 845 27.82 18.59 2.25
C LEU A 845 28.68 19.53 1.39
N ILE A 846 28.36 19.65 0.09
CA ILE A 846 29.01 20.59 -0.86
C ILE A 846 28.79 22.05 -0.46
N LYS A 847 27.61 22.38 0.09
CA LYS A 847 27.33 23.73 0.60
C LYS A 847 28.26 23.96 1.80
N GLY A 848 29.22 24.87 1.67
CA GLY A 848 30.29 25.13 2.65
C GLY A 848 29.79 25.56 4.04
N LYS A 849 30.68 26.07 4.90
CA LYS A 849 30.26 26.65 6.19
C LYS A 849 29.28 27.79 5.93
N THR A 850 28.00 27.55 6.22
CA THR A 850 26.98 28.58 6.18
C THR A 850 26.77 29.07 7.61
N THR A 851 26.63 30.38 7.79
CA THR A 851 26.23 30.99 9.07
C THR A 851 24.81 30.60 9.49
N ASN A 852 24.07 29.96 8.58
CA ASN A 852 22.67 29.62 8.74
C ASN A 852 22.54 28.15 9.13
N LYS A 853 22.02 27.87 10.33
CA LYS A 853 21.71 26.50 10.73
C LYS A 853 20.50 25.98 9.94
N SER A 854 20.44 24.67 9.78
CA SER A 854 19.36 23.98 9.05
C SER A 854 18.96 22.75 9.84
N LEU A 855 17.67 22.40 9.74
CA LEU A 855 17.12 21.18 10.31
C LEU A 855 17.00 20.14 9.20
N PHE A 856 17.72 19.03 9.33
CA PHE A 856 17.61 17.90 8.42
C PHE A 856 16.73 16.83 9.05
N ILE A 857 15.78 16.33 8.27
CA ILE A 857 14.90 15.25 8.69
C ILE A 857 15.08 14.09 7.70
N PHE A 858 15.49 12.93 8.20
CA PHE A 858 15.68 11.72 7.40
C PHE A 858 14.63 10.68 7.74
N ASP A 859 14.00 10.12 6.71
CA ASP A 859 13.06 9.00 6.82
C ASP A 859 13.82 7.69 6.53
N GLU A 860 14.01 6.85 7.54
CA GLU A 860 14.66 5.53 7.48
C GLU A 860 15.94 5.46 6.61
N PRO A 861 17.01 6.19 6.97
CA PRO A 861 18.19 6.33 6.10
C PRO A 861 19.14 5.14 6.08
N THR A 862 18.90 4.13 6.91
CA THR A 862 19.66 2.87 6.96
C THR A 862 19.12 1.81 6.00
N THR A 863 18.00 2.09 5.33
CA THR A 863 17.38 1.23 4.32
C THR A 863 18.40 0.81 3.26
N GLY A 864 18.58 -0.51 3.09
CA GLY A 864 19.54 -1.10 2.17
C GLY A 864 21.01 -0.84 2.44
N LEU A 865 21.35 -0.48 3.68
CA LEU A 865 22.73 -0.29 4.11
C LEU A 865 23.23 -1.48 4.92
N HIS A 866 24.38 -1.99 4.48
CA HIS A 866 25.18 -2.90 5.29
C HIS A 866 25.77 -2.16 6.51
N PHE A 867 26.13 -2.88 7.59
CA PHE A 867 26.72 -2.31 8.81
C PHE A 867 27.86 -1.31 8.56
N HIS A 868 28.70 -1.61 7.58
CA HIS A 868 29.81 -0.74 7.19
C HIS A 868 29.35 0.61 6.60
N ASP A 869 28.26 0.58 5.84
CA ASP A 869 27.71 1.78 5.20
C ASP A 869 26.92 2.63 6.21
N ILE A 870 26.27 2.01 7.21
CA ILE A 870 25.69 2.72 8.35
C ILE A 870 26.77 3.53 9.08
N LYS A 871 27.97 2.96 9.27
CA LYS A 871 29.11 3.68 9.87
C LYS A 871 29.53 4.90 9.05
N LYS A 872 29.53 4.80 7.71
CA LYS A 872 29.81 5.93 6.80
C LYS A 872 28.71 7.00 6.90
N LEU A 873 27.44 6.59 6.90
CA LEU A 873 26.30 7.48 7.06
C LEU A 873 26.38 8.28 8.38
N LEU A 874 26.67 7.61 9.50
CA LEU A 874 26.87 8.26 10.80
C LEU A 874 28.01 9.28 10.75
N LYS A 875 29.11 9.00 10.03
CA LYS A 875 30.19 9.97 9.81
C LYS A 875 29.67 11.22 9.08
N SER A 876 28.83 11.05 8.07
CA SER A 876 28.20 12.18 7.35
C SER A 876 27.25 12.98 8.24
N PHE A 877 26.43 12.34 9.08
CA PHE A 877 25.59 13.03 10.06
C PHE A 877 26.42 13.81 11.07
N ASN A 878 27.48 13.21 11.61
CA ASN A 878 28.40 13.90 12.50
C ASN A 878 29.06 15.12 11.84
N ALA A 879 29.35 15.07 10.53
CA ALA A 879 29.86 16.22 9.79
C ALA A 879 28.83 17.36 9.67
N LEU A 880 27.54 17.05 9.50
CA LEU A 880 26.46 18.05 9.54
C LEU A 880 26.30 18.65 10.93
N LEU A 881 26.29 17.82 11.98
CA LEU A 881 26.19 18.25 13.38
C LEU A 881 27.38 19.13 13.78
N ALA A 882 28.59 18.81 13.33
CA ALA A 882 29.78 19.62 13.57
C ALA A 882 29.72 21.02 12.92
N LYS A 883 28.91 21.18 11.86
CA LYS A 883 28.61 22.49 11.25
C LYS A 883 27.51 23.27 12.00
N GLY A 884 26.93 22.70 13.07
CA GLY A 884 25.87 23.30 13.88
C GLY A 884 24.45 23.06 13.35
N HIS A 885 24.28 22.14 12.41
CA HIS A 885 22.95 21.71 11.95
C HIS A 885 22.28 20.78 12.97
N SER A 886 20.97 20.59 12.83
CA SER A 886 20.20 19.62 13.62
C SER A 886 19.81 18.45 12.74
N VAL A 887 19.86 17.22 13.25
CA VAL A 887 19.52 16.01 12.48
C VAL A 887 18.46 15.22 13.24
N ILE A 888 17.31 15.02 12.62
CA ILE A 888 16.22 14.18 13.11
C ILE A 888 16.09 12.99 12.18
N VAL A 889 16.00 11.79 12.73
CA VAL A 889 15.92 10.55 11.96
C VAL A 889 14.73 9.72 12.44
N ILE A 890 13.91 9.22 11.53
CA ILE A 890 12.95 8.15 11.84
C ILE A 890 13.68 6.84 11.63
N GLU A 891 13.75 5.97 12.64
CA GLU A 891 14.49 4.72 12.51
C GLU A 891 14.06 3.56 13.41
N HIS A 892 14.44 2.37 12.96
CA HIS A 892 14.29 1.05 13.55
C HIS A 892 15.64 0.31 13.76
N ASN A 893 16.71 0.63 13.02
CA ASN A 893 18.00 -0.05 13.17
C ASN A 893 18.69 0.34 14.48
N ILE A 894 18.94 -0.66 15.32
CA ILE A 894 19.51 -0.47 16.65
C ILE A 894 20.94 0.11 16.61
N ASP A 895 21.74 -0.18 15.59
CA ASP A 895 23.09 0.37 15.46
C ASP A 895 23.11 1.88 15.20
N LEU A 896 22.08 2.43 14.54
CA LEU A 896 21.91 3.88 14.42
C LEU A 896 21.30 4.46 15.71
N ILE A 897 20.26 3.82 16.25
CA ILE A 897 19.53 4.28 17.43
C ILE A 897 20.47 4.41 18.64
N LYS A 898 21.36 3.44 18.88
CA LYS A 898 22.33 3.51 19.99
C LYS A 898 23.33 4.66 19.85
N CYS A 899 23.50 5.23 18.65
CA CYS A 899 24.34 6.39 18.40
C CYS A 899 23.61 7.74 18.57
N ALA A 900 22.29 7.74 18.80
CA ALA A 900 21.49 8.94 18.98
C ALA A 900 21.89 9.73 20.23
N ASP A 901 21.82 11.05 20.19
CA ASP A 901 21.97 11.87 21.40
C ASP A 901 20.67 11.90 22.22
N PHE A 902 19.52 11.82 21.53
CA PHE A 902 18.18 11.81 22.12
C PHE A 902 17.25 10.90 21.31
N ILE A 903 16.34 10.20 21.99
CA ILE A 903 15.35 9.31 21.38
C ILE A 903 13.95 9.77 21.79
N ILE A 904 13.02 9.68 20.85
CA ILE A 904 11.57 9.81 21.05
C ILE A 904 10.94 8.47 20.65
N ASP A 905 10.37 7.73 21.60
CA ASP A 905 9.79 6.41 21.35
C ASP A 905 8.26 6.44 21.37
N LEU A 906 7.64 6.03 20.26
CA LEU A 906 6.19 6.02 20.08
C LEU A 906 5.62 4.60 20.10
N GLY A 907 4.44 4.42 20.68
CA GLY A 907 3.81 3.11 20.78
C GLY A 907 2.52 3.12 21.61
N PRO A 908 2.25 2.06 22.39
CA PRO A 908 3.05 0.83 22.51
C PRO A 908 2.97 -0.05 21.26
N GLU A 909 1.82 -0.11 20.59
CA GLU A 909 1.60 -0.88 19.36
C GLU A 909 1.36 0.06 18.15
N GLY A 910 0.98 -0.51 17.01
CA GLY A 910 0.57 0.23 15.82
C GLY A 910 -0.93 0.57 15.77
N GLY A 911 -1.31 1.49 14.88
CA GLY A 911 -2.72 1.75 14.57
C GLY A 911 -3.48 2.43 15.71
N SER A 912 -4.68 1.93 16.02
CA SER A 912 -5.56 2.51 17.05
C SER A 912 -5.00 2.38 18.47
N LYS A 913 -4.16 1.37 18.72
CA LYS A 913 -3.46 1.12 19.99
C LYS A 913 -2.07 1.80 20.06
N GLY A 914 -1.72 2.57 19.04
CA GLY A 914 -0.50 3.38 19.01
C GLY A 914 -0.77 4.87 19.23
N GLY A 915 0.23 5.69 18.93
CA GLY A 915 0.14 7.15 18.96
C GLY A 915 0.38 7.79 20.32
N GLU A 916 0.85 7.02 21.30
CA GLU A 916 1.29 7.52 22.61
C GLU A 916 2.81 7.74 22.61
N LEU A 917 3.26 8.73 23.39
CA LEU A 917 4.67 8.92 23.70
C LEU A 917 5.04 8.00 24.86
N ILE A 918 5.83 6.97 24.60
CA ILE A 918 6.20 5.95 25.59
C ILE A 918 7.37 6.41 26.46
N ALA A 919 8.35 7.03 25.82
CA ALA A 919 9.57 7.49 26.46
C ALA A 919 10.27 8.55 25.60
N GLU A 920 10.95 9.49 26.25
CA GLU A 920 11.89 10.40 25.61
C GLU A 920 13.13 10.55 26.50
N GLY A 921 14.33 10.65 25.91
CA GLY A 921 15.58 10.70 26.67
C GLY A 921 16.80 10.19 25.90
N THR A 922 17.93 10.00 26.58
CA THR A 922 19.11 9.36 25.98
C THR A 922 18.87 7.86 25.75
N PRO A 923 19.63 7.20 24.86
CA PRO A 923 19.52 5.75 24.65
C PRO A 923 19.56 4.92 25.93
N GLU A 924 20.40 5.31 26.89
CA GLU A 924 20.53 4.65 28.19
C GLU A 924 19.23 4.79 29.02
N GLN A 925 18.61 5.97 29.02
CA GLN A 925 17.34 6.21 29.72
C GLN A 925 16.18 5.43 29.08
N ILE A 926 16.15 5.32 27.74
CA ILE A 926 15.14 4.51 27.04
C ILE A 926 15.32 3.03 27.38
N ALA A 927 16.56 2.52 27.42
CA ALA A 927 16.86 1.12 27.71
C ALA A 927 16.37 0.66 29.10
N GLU A 928 16.16 1.58 30.05
CA GLU A 928 15.59 1.28 31.38
C GLU A 928 14.04 1.22 31.38
N ASN A 929 13.38 1.75 30.35
CA ASN A 929 11.92 1.83 30.30
C ASN A 929 11.29 0.47 29.93
N LYS A 930 10.53 -0.11 30.86
CA LYS A 930 9.87 -1.42 30.68
C LYS A 930 8.70 -1.42 29.71
N LYS A 931 8.11 -0.25 29.40
CA LYS A 931 6.98 -0.13 28.47
C LYS A 931 7.42 -0.04 27.01
N SER A 932 8.68 0.35 26.76
CA SER A 932 9.23 0.50 25.42
C SER A 932 9.63 -0.87 24.85
N PHE A 933 9.13 -1.21 23.66
CA PHE A 933 9.63 -2.38 22.93
C PHE A 933 11.05 -2.17 22.41
N THR A 934 11.40 -0.93 22.06
CA THR A 934 12.75 -0.53 21.63
C THR A 934 13.79 -0.81 22.74
N ALA A 935 13.42 -0.63 24.01
CA ALA A 935 14.32 -0.79 25.15
C ALA A 935 14.95 -2.19 25.27
N LYS A 936 14.21 -3.26 24.93
CA LYS A 936 14.73 -4.65 24.98
C LYS A 936 15.96 -4.80 24.07
N TYR A 937 15.80 -4.45 22.80
CA TYR A 937 16.83 -4.58 21.77
C TYR A 937 17.97 -3.58 21.95
N LEU A 938 17.65 -2.37 22.42
CA LEU A 938 18.65 -1.35 22.69
C LEU A 938 19.61 -1.76 23.82
N ARG A 939 19.11 -2.44 24.85
CA ARG A 939 19.93 -2.93 25.98
C ARG A 939 20.95 -3.99 25.56
N GLU A 940 20.69 -4.76 24.52
CA GLU A 940 21.62 -5.80 24.03
C GLU A 940 22.81 -5.22 23.25
N LYS A 941 22.70 -3.97 22.75
CA LYS A 941 23.71 -3.31 21.91
C LYS A 941 24.39 -2.10 22.58
N LEU A 942 23.95 -1.69 23.78
CA LEU A 942 24.60 -0.70 24.66
C LEU A 942 25.56 -1.40 25.61
#